data_AF-A0A2V5WU89-F1
#
_entry.id   AF-A0A2V5WU89-F1
#
_cell.length_a   1.000
_cell.length_b   1.000
_cell.length_c   1.000
_cell.angle_alpha   90.00
_cell.angle_beta   90.00
_cell.angle_gamma   90.00
#
_symmetry.space_group_name_H-M   'P 1'
#
loop_
_entity.id
_entity.type
_entity.pdbx_description
1 polymer ?
#
loop_
_entity_poly.entity_id
_entity_poly.type
_entity_poly.pdbx_seq_one_letter_code
_entity_poly.pdbx_strand_id
1 'polypeptide(L)'
;MRVVQKPILAIALILAAAIAMAQAESLTNRFAFTGPEIFPIDNQIGHLRAADLDGDGLQDLIIVNNFRSKINLLYNQTGKTNQTEVRAAGKRELNQLPPDARFRIDSIASEKRISSLVVADLNGDGRPDIAYYGEPKELVVQFNQGTNGWSGPKRWPVDDGLLDANALASGDLNGDGRTDLLLLGENYVYLLVQTTNHTLAEPEKIPYSGTVKAVQVLDIDGDGREDLLLVNWDSPNPFRFRLQNESGQLGPEIHFSLPPIRSYWPDDLDGDHKTEVVTVAQKSGRAQVSAFRRKPADLLSGAFKEGQFQVLPLARTSKARRGMTWADIDGDGLPELLVAEPDSGQLTVYFQGPDGSLGAPKTFPTLTGVSDIAVADWSGNGRAEIFVLSTDERQVGVTRLDKNGRIAFPEILPTEGRPLALAVGPLQPGARPLLALILDKDDKRELQIRTADGKVTSQKLSENFKSNPTTFAFHDVNQDGLNDLIVLIPYEKIKVLLQVRDQPFDEEDIAPPGGSTEQPWMSAADADGDGKPELLLAQKNFLRAVVWQVETNRPDSKPTYSFRVKEQINGAGSNSRIVAAAALPNGTNHLASLFLLDAERKCLTLCERDAAGIWQVVRNLPLPVSDFTSLQAIAIGATQPNSIAFMSLNSVAWMGFTGEVWEFAELDGYETPIKDGYLSDVVSGDLNNDGRKDLVFLETAKNYLDIVTFEPPHQLVPAGRWQVFEERTFRGRRSDLPEPREALITDVTGDGKNDLVVLVHDRILVYPQE
;
A
#
# COMPACT_ATOMS: atom_id res chain seq x y z
N MET A 1 32.39 3.85 73.91
CA MET A 1 30.99 3.39 74.02
C MET A 1 30.37 3.41 72.63
N ARG A 2 30.02 2.24 72.10
CA ARG A 2 29.29 2.07 70.85
C ARG A 2 27.79 2.40 71.06
N VAL A 3 27.15 2.71 69.93
CA VAL A 3 25.71 2.61 69.61
C VAL A 3 24.85 3.84 69.93
N VAL A 4 24.71 4.74 68.95
CA VAL A 4 23.42 5.39 68.60
C VAL A 4 23.42 5.75 67.12
N GLN A 5 23.07 4.81 66.23
CA GLN A 5 22.72 5.08 64.83
C GLN A 5 21.96 3.86 64.29
N LYS A 6 20.75 3.61 64.80
CA LYS A 6 19.92 2.47 64.36
C LYS A 6 18.40 2.66 64.19
N PRO A 7 17.73 3.82 64.40
CA PRO A 7 16.30 3.90 64.07
C PRO A 7 16.00 4.41 62.66
N ILE A 8 16.85 5.25 62.05
CA ILE A 8 16.49 5.94 60.79
C ILE A 8 16.58 5.01 59.56
N LEU A 9 17.61 4.16 59.49
CA LEU A 9 17.79 3.22 58.37
C LEU A 9 16.75 2.09 58.39
N ALA A 10 16.32 1.66 59.58
CA ALA A 10 15.28 0.64 59.74
C ALA A 10 13.90 1.18 59.37
N ILE A 11 13.57 2.42 59.73
CA ILE A 11 12.31 3.06 59.34
C ILE A 11 12.27 3.31 57.83
N ALA A 12 13.37 3.73 57.21
CA ALA A 12 13.45 3.89 55.76
C ALA A 12 13.32 2.56 54.99
N LEU A 13 13.92 1.47 55.50
CA LEU A 13 13.75 0.13 54.91
C LEU A 13 12.33 -0.41 55.08
N ILE A 14 11.69 -0.16 56.23
CA ILE A 14 10.31 -0.60 56.49
C ILE A 14 9.33 0.21 55.64
N LEU A 15 9.57 1.52 55.45
CA LEU A 15 8.74 2.35 54.57
C LEU A 15 8.90 1.95 53.10
N ALA A 16 10.14 1.68 52.65
CA ALA A 16 10.39 1.18 51.30
C ALA A 16 9.81 -0.23 51.07
N ALA A 17 9.88 -1.12 52.07
CA ALA A 17 9.28 -2.43 52.01
C ALA A 17 7.74 -2.38 52.07
N ALA A 18 7.16 -1.44 52.82
CA ALA A 18 5.71 -1.21 52.87
C ALA A 18 5.18 -0.57 51.58
N ILE A 19 5.96 0.32 50.94
CA ILE A 19 5.63 0.88 49.62
C ILE A 19 5.75 -0.19 48.54
N ALA A 20 6.80 -1.04 48.59
CA ALA A 20 6.97 -2.15 47.67
C ALA A 20 5.90 -3.25 47.88
N MET A 21 5.49 -3.53 49.13
CA MET A 21 4.39 -4.44 49.43
C MET A 21 3.03 -3.85 49.06
N ALA A 22 2.81 -2.54 49.23
CA ALA A 22 1.59 -1.87 48.79
C ALA A 22 1.48 -1.78 47.25
N GLN A 23 2.61 -1.59 46.54
CA GLN A 23 2.66 -1.71 45.08
C GLN A 23 2.45 -3.17 44.61
N ALA A 24 2.96 -4.15 45.35
CA ALA A 24 2.76 -5.58 45.03
C ALA A 24 1.33 -6.05 45.34
N GLU A 25 0.71 -5.59 46.43
CA GLU A 25 -0.70 -5.80 46.75
C GLU A 25 -1.63 -5.04 45.79
N SER A 26 -1.22 -3.87 45.28
CA SER A 26 -2.02 -3.14 44.27
C SER A 26 -1.96 -3.76 42.88
N LEU A 27 -0.87 -4.45 42.50
CA LEU A 27 -0.76 -5.12 41.19
C LEU A 27 -1.54 -6.44 41.13
N THR A 28 -1.69 -7.14 42.27
CA THR A 28 -2.36 -8.46 42.32
C THR A 28 -3.89 -8.39 42.48
N ASN A 29 -4.45 -7.20 42.76
CA ASN A 29 -5.89 -6.98 43.00
C ASN A 29 -6.61 -6.15 41.92
N ARG A 30 -5.98 -5.84 40.78
CA ARG A 30 -6.62 -5.01 39.72
C ARG A 30 -7.63 -5.78 38.86
N PHE A 31 -7.48 -7.08 38.76
CA PHE A 31 -8.32 -7.94 37.92
C PHE A 31 -8.98 -8.99 38.80
N ALA A 32 -10.28 -8.85 39.01
CA ALA A 32 -11.09 -9.80 39.76
C ALA A 32 -12.20 -10.31 38.85
N PHE A 33 -12.25 -11.63 38.65
CA PHE A 33 -13.30 -12.30 37.89
C PHE A 33 -14.05 -13.27 38.80
N THR A 34 -15.38 -13.32 38.68
CA THR A 34 -16.23 -14.23 39.47
C THR A 34 -16.08 -15.72 39.07
N GLY A 35 -15.32 -15.99 38.02
CA GLY A 35 -15.11 -17.32 37.41
C GLY A 35 -15.88 -17.49 36.10
N PRO A 36 -15.54 -18.51 35.26
CA PRO A 36 -16.13 -18.62 33.94
C PRO A 36 -17.57 -19.14 33.98
N GLU A 37 -18.49 -18.38 33.39
CA GLU A 37 -19.77 -18.90 32.91
C GLU A 37 -19.56 -19.62 31.59
N ILE A 38 -20.16 -20.81 31.42
CA ILE A 38 -19.91 -21.69 30.28
C ILE A 38 -21.18 -21.86 29.45
N PHE A 39 -21.11 -21.49 28.18
CA PHE A 39 -22.20 -21.60 27.21
C PHE A 39 -21.83 -22.58 26.10
N PRO A 40 -22.29 -23.84 26.15
CA PRO A 40 -22.09 -24.79 25.06
C PRO A 40 -22.94 -24.39 23.85
N ILE A 41 -22.32 -24.31 22.67
CA ILE A 41 -22.99 -23.93 21.42
C ILE A 41 -22.93 -25.06 20.38
N ASP A 42 -21.83 -25.17 19.63
CA ASP A 42 -21.58 -26.27 18.69
C ASP A 42 -20.11 -26.26 18.25
N ASN A 43 -19.68 -27.30 17.56
CA ASN A 43 -18.33 -27.38 16.98
C ASN A 43 -18.17 -26.42 15.79
N GLN A 44 -16.93 -26.02 15.50
CA GLN A 44 -16.58 -25.14 14.36
C GLN A 44 -17.29 -23.77 14.39
N ILE A 45 -17.60 -23.29 15.60
CA ILE A 45 -17.95 -21.88 15.82
C ILE A 45 -16.72 -20.98 15.70
N GLY A 46 -16.90 -19.75 15.25
CA GLY A 46 -15.84 -18.73 15.10
C GLY A 46 -16.42 -17.36 14.79
N HIS A 47 -15.55 -16.38 14.50
CA HIS A 47 -15.94 -14.99 14.23
C HIS A 47 -16.78 -14.37 15.36
N LEU A 48 -16.27 -14.47 16.58
CA LEU A 48 -16.89 -13.90 17.77
C LEU A 48 -16.91 -12.37 17.67
N ARG A 49 -18.11 -11.80 17.78
CA ARG A 49 -18.36 -10.35 17.81
C ARG A 49 -19.35 -10.02 18.92
N ALA A 50 -19.37 -8.76 19.34
CA ALA A 50 -20.35 -8.23 20.26
C ALA A 50 -20.99 -6.95 19.72
N ALA A 51 -22.30 -6.81 19.91
CA ALA A 51 -23.06 -5.60 19.62
C ALA A 51 -24.43 -5.67 20.31
N ASP A 52 -25.03 -4.54 20.64
CA ASP A 52 -26.43 -4.46 21.09
C ASP A 52 -27.37 -4.61 19.88
N LEU A 53 -27.84 -5.83 19.61
CA LEU A 53 -28.64 -6.12 18.41
C LEU A 53 -30.10 -5.71 18.58
N ASP A 54 -30.67 -5.75 19.78
CA ASP A 54 -32.09 -5.44 20.00
C ASP A 54 -32.34 -4.01 20.52
N GLY A 55 -31.28 -3.28 20.87
CA GLY A 55 -31.31 -1.90 21.34
C GLY A 55 -31.70 -1.77 22.81
N ASP A 56 -31.43 -2.80 23.62
CA ASP A 56 -31.78 -2.84 25.04
C ASP A 56 -30.67 -2.31 25.97
N GLY A 57 -29.52 -1.96 25.41
CA GLY A 57 -28.33 -1.46 26.11
C GLY A 57 -27.41 -2.55 26.65
N LEU A 58 -27.71 -3.83 26.43
CA LEU A 58 -26.84 -4.96 26.79
C LEU A 58 -26.10 -5.46 25.54
N GLN A 59 -24.85 -5.86 25.72
CA GLN A 59 -24.09 -6.43 24.60
C GLN A 59 -24.51 -7.87 24.35
N ASP A 60 -24.93 -8.15 23.10
CA ASP A 60 -25.20 -9.49 22.59
C ASP A 60 -23.94 -10.10 21.98
N LEU A 61 -23.89 -11.43 21.85
CA LEU A 61 -22.80 -12.11 21.17
C LEU A 61 -23.25 -12.69 19.82
N ILE A 62 -22.41 -12.51 18.81
CA ILE A 62 -22.60 -13.03 17.46
C ILE A 62 -21.48 -14.02 17.16
N ILE A 63 -21.83 -15.22 16.71
CA ILE A 63 -20.85 -16.22 16.26
C ILE A 63 -21.32 -16.90 14.98
N VAL A 64 -20.37 -17.17 14.10
CA VAL A 64 -20.59 -18.00 12.90
C VAL A 64 -20.55 -19.46 13.30
N ASN A 65 -21.55 -20.23 12.87
CA ASN A 65 -21.61 -21.68 13.03
C ASN A 65 -21.67 -22.35 11.66
N ASN A 66 -20.49 -22.54 11.07
CA ASN A 66 -20.35 -23.14 9.74
C ASN A 66 -20.77 -24.61 9.71
N PHE A 67 -20.69 -25.32 10.84
CA PHE A 67 -21.16 -26.71 10.93
C PHE A 67 -22.68 -26.83 10.76
N ARG A 68 -23.42 -25.79 11.13
CA ARG A 68 -24.89 -25.71 11.03
C ARG A 68 -25.39 -24.76 9.96
N SER A 69 -24.50 -24.16 9.18
CA SER A 69 -24.86 -23.19 8.14
C SER A 69 -25.76 -22.08 8.70
N LYS A 70 -25.33 -21.47 9.81
CA LYS A 70 -26.05 -20.37 10.47
C LYS A 70 -25.10 -19.42 11.20
N ILE A 71 -25.61 -18.22 11.47
CA ILE A 71 -25.04 -17.28 12.43
C ILE A 71 -25.88 -17.40 13.70
N ASN A 72 -25.24 -17.75 14.81
CA ASN A 72 -25.88 -17.79 16.12
C ASN A 72 -25.85 -16.38 16.73
N LEU A 73 -27.00 -15.93 17.21
CA LEU A 73 -27.17 -14.66 17.92
C LEU A 73 -27.51 -14.99 19.37
N LEU A 74 -26.68 -14.57 20.31
CA LEU A 74 -26.86 -14.80 21.74
C LEU A 74 -27.34 -13.49 22.35
N TYR A 75 -28.66 -13.31 22.39
CA TYR A 75 -29.27 -12.12 22.96
C TYR A 75 -29.14 -12.13 24.48
N ASN A 76 -28.57 -11.08 25.04
CA ASN A 76 -28.33 -10.88 26.45
C ASN A 76 -29.65 -10.57 27.17
N GLN A 77 -29.90 -11.25 28.27
CA GLN A 77 -31.12 -11.14 29.06
C GLN A 77 -30.84 -10.83 30.53
N THR A 78 -29.63 -10.33 30.81
CA THR A 78 -29.24 -9.95 32.17
C THR A 78 -30.25 -8.98 32.78
N GLY A 79 -30.68 -9.26 34.01
CA GLY A 79 -31.72 -8.48 34.70
C GLY A 79 -33.17 -8.73 34.23
N LYS A 80 -33.40 -9.45 33.13
CA LYS A 80 -34.74 -9.75 32.58
C LYS A 80 -35.31 -11.12 33.02
N THR A 81 -34.66 -11.84 33.93
CA THR A 81 -34.94 -13.25 34.29
C THR A 81 -36.24 -13.54 35.07
N ASN A 82 -37.25 -12.67 34.99
CA ASN A 82 -38.59 -12.92 35.54
C ASN A 82 -39.63 -13.32 34.47
N GLN A 83 -39.29 -14.22 33.54
CA GLN A 83 -40.31 -14.86 32.70
C GLN A 83 -40.81 -16.17 33.33
N THR A 84 -41.95 -16.05 34.01
CA THR A 84 -42.83 -17.16 34.37
C THR A 84 -43.39 -17.85 33.12
N GLU A 85 -42.61 -18.71 32.47
CA GLU A 85 -43.15 -19.85 31.71
C GLU A 85 -42.21 -21.05 31.87
N VAL A 86 -42.48 -21.89 32.87
CA VAL A 86 -42.04 -23.28 32.83
C VAL A 86 -42.81 -23.96 31.70
N ARG A 87 -42.32 -23.87 30.46
CA ARG A 87 -42.80 -24.77 29.41
C ARG A 87 -42.41 -26.19 29.80
N ALA A 88 -43.42 -27.06 29.83
CA ALA A 88 -43.33 -28.44 30.28
C ALA A 88 -42.10 -29.14 29.67
N ALA A 89 -41.39 -29.90 30.51
CA ALA A 89 -40.17 -30.62 30.19
C ALA A 89 -40.34 -31.57 28.98
N GLY A 90 -40.11 -31.04 27.78
CA GLY A 90 -39.71 -31.83 26.62
C GLY A 90 -38.24 -32.26 26.77
N LYS A 91 -37.83 -33.28 26.00
CA LYS A 91 -36.41 -33.66 25.89
C LYS A 91 -35.61 -32.40 25.52
N ARG A 92 -34.75 -31.94 26.43
CA ARG A 92 -33.78 -30.87 26.14
C ARG A 92 -32.90 -31.33 24.98
N GLU A 93 -32.77 -30.51 23.95
CA GLU A 93 -31.83 -30.77 22.86
C GLU A 93 -30.39 -30.64 23.38
N LEU A 94 -29.45 -31.33 22.73
CA LEU A 94 -28.03 -31.19 23.04
C LEU A 94 -27.63 -29.72 22.81
N ASN A 95 -27.12 -29.04 23.84
CA ASN A 95 -26.74 -27.60 23.86
C ASN A 95 -27.89 -26.58 23.97
N GLN A 96 -29.10 -26.98 24.35
CA GLN A 96 -30.14 -26.01 24.72
C GLN A 96 -29.80 -25.35 26.07
N LEU A 97 -29.59 -24.03 26.07
CA LEU A 97 -29.37 -23.25 27.30
C LEU A 97 -30.63 -23.26 28.19
N PRO A 98 -30.48 -23.25 29.52
CA PRO A 98 -31.63 -23.19 30.42
C PRO A 98 -32.35 -21.82 30.31
N PRO A 99 -33.66 -21.73 30.64
CA PRO A 99 -34.44 -20.49 30.46
C PRO A 99 -33.96 -19.28 31.27
N ASP A 100 -33.20 -19.53 32.33
CA ASP A 100 -32.57 -18.55 33.23
C ASP A 100 -31.10 -18.27 32.87
N ALA A 101 -30.61 -18.78 31.74
CA ALA A 101 -29.28 -18.44 31.23
C ALA A 101 -29.19 -16.95 30.87
N ARG A 102 -27.98 -16.39 30.97
CA ARG A 102 -27.67 -15.02 30.55
C ARG A 102 -28.09 -14.73 29.11
N PHE A 103 -27.90 -15.71 28.22
CA PHE A 103 -28.18 -15.56 26.79
C PHE A 103 -29.33 -16.43 26.33
N ARG A 104 -30.19 -15.84 25.50
CA ARG A 104 -31.12 -16.57 24.63
C ARG A 104 -30.52 -16.71 23.25
N ILE A 105 -30.41 -17.96 22.77
CA ILE A 105 -29.90 -18.23 21.43
C ILE A 105 -31.01 -18.08 20.39
N ASP A 106 -30.74 -17.28 19.38
CA ASP A 106 -31.44 -17.22 18.10
C ASP A 106 -30.46 -17.53 16.96
N SER A 107 -30.94 -17.55 15.72
CA SER A 107 -30.04 -17.69 14.58
C SER A 107 -30.58 -17.15 13.27
N ILE A 108 -29.66 -16.67 12.45
CA ILE A 108 -29.88 -16.37 11.04
C ILE A 108 -29.36 -17.55 10.22
N ALA A 109 -30.18 -18.11 9.34
CA ALA A 109 -29.72 -19.14 8.43
C ALA A 109 -28.67 -18.53 7.46
N SER A 110 -27.49 -19.12 7.42
CA SER A 110 -26.47 -18.80 6.43
C SER A 110 -26.44 -19.95 5.43
N GLU A 111 -26.99 -19.76 4.23
CA GLU A 111 -27.04 -20.82 3.21
C GLU A 111 -25.64 -21.28 2.71
N LYS A 112 -24.57 -20.72 3.28
CA LYS A 112 -23.20 -20.71 2.79
C LYS A 112 -22.20 -20.80 3.95
N ARG A 113 -20.98 -21.28 3.65
CA ARG A 113 -19.86 -21.27 4.60
C ARG A 113 -19.32 -19.85 4.70
N ILE A 114 -19.33 -19.26 5.88
CA ILE A 114 -18.82 -17.91 6.13
C ILE A 114 -17.33 -17.97 6.44
N SER A 115 -16.54 -17.11 5.79
CA SER A 115 -15.10 -16.97 6.01
C SER A 115 -14.72 -15.66 6.68
N SER A 116 -15.57 -14.63 6.62
CA SER A 116 -15.38 -13.35 7.32
C SER A 116 -16.74 -12.74 7.65
N LEU A 117 -16.83 -12.01 8.77
CA LEU A 117 -18.06 -11.37 9.24
C LEU A 117 -17.73 -10.05 9.96
N VAL A 118 -18.55 -9.03 9.68
CA VAL A 118 -18.54 -7.72 10.30
C VAL A 118 -19.94 -7.39 10.81
N VAL A 119 -19.99 -6.69 11.95
CA VAL A 119 -21.22 -6.18 12.58
C VAL A 119 -21.07 -4.68 12.72
N ALA A 120 -21.92 -3.91 12.05
CA ALA A 120 -21.84 -2.44 12.00
C ALA A 120 -23.18 -1.84 11.51
N ASP A 121 -23.43 -0.57 11.76
CA ASP A 121 -24.61 0.13 11.22
C ASP A 121 -24.38 0.49 9.74
N LEU A 122 -24.80 -0.41 8.84
CA LEU A 122 -24.54 -0.31 7.39
C LEU A 122 -25.66 0.42 6.65
N ASN A 123 -26.71 0.85 7.36
CA ASN A 123 -27.79 1.64 6.81
C ASN A 123 -27.99 2.99 7.52
N GLY A 124 -27.37 3.25 8.67
CA GLY A 124 -27.45 4.52 9.40
C GLY A 124 -28.72 4.68 10.22
N ASP A 125 -29.37 3.59 10.65
CA ASP A 125 -30.57 3.61 11.50
C ASP A 125 -30.28 3.47 13.00
N GLY A 126 -28.99 3.39 13.37
CA GLY A 126 -28.52 3.22 14.73
C GLY A 126 -28.56 1.79 15.26
N ARG A 127 -28.89 0.80 14.41
CA ARG A 127 -28.87 -0.63 14.77
C ARG A 127 -27.72 -1.32 14.03
N PRO A 128 -26.99 -2.23 14.72
CA PRO A 128 -25.97 -3.03 14.06
C PRO A 128 -26.60 -4.01 13.06
N ASP A 129 -26.12 -3.95 11.83
CA ASP A 129 -26.39 -4.87 10.73
C ASP A 129 -25.30 -5.95 10.64
N ILE A 130 -25.55 -7.01 9.86
CA ILE A 130 -24.59 -8.09 9.66
C ILE A 130 -24.17 -8.15 8.18
N ALA A 131 -22.87 -8.10 7.93
CA ALA A 131 -22.24 -8.39 6.65
C ALA A 131 -21.32 -9.60 6.77
N TYR A 132 -21.37 -10.51 5.79
CA TYR A 132 -20.47 -11.65 5.76
C TYR A 132 -20.10 -12.07 4.33
N TYR A 133 -18.91 -12.65 4.19
CA TYR A 133 -18.38 -13.16 2.95
C TYR A 133 -17.98 -14.63 3.11
N GLY A 134 -18.19 -15.44 2.08
CA GLY A 134 -18.07 -16.88 2.21
C GLY A 134 -18.16 -17.67 0.91
N GLU A 135 -18.17 -19.00 1.00
CA GLU A 135 -18.29 -19.91 -0.14
C GLU A 135 -19.74 -20.38 -0.37
N PRO A 136 -20.26 -20.31 -1.61
CA PRO A 136 -19.63 -19.74 -2.81
C PRO A 136 -19.45 -18.21 -2.70
N LYS A 137 -18.31 -17.74 -3.25
CA LYS A 137 -17.76 -16.37 -3.16
C LYS A 137 -18.81 -15.28 -3.41
N GLU A 138 -19.40 -14.80 -2.33
CA GLU A 138 -20.47 -13.80 -2.35
C GLU A 138 -20.46 -12.99 -1.05
N LEU A 139 -20.59 -11.67 -1.18
CA LEU A 139 -20.82 -10.77 -0.07
C LEU A 139 -22.32 -10.71 0.21
N VAL A 140 -22.72 -10.96 1.45
CA VAL A 140 -24.11 -10.91 1.89
C VAL A 140 -24.26 -9.90 3.01
N VAL A 141 -25.27 -9.04 2.91
CA VAL A 141 -25.65 -8.07 3.95
C VAL A 141 -27.11 -8.30 4.35
N GLN A 142 -27.36 -8.36 5.66
CA GLN A 142 -28.68 -8.44 6.26
C GLN A 142 -28.85 -7.30 7.27
N PHE A 143 -29.88 -6.48 7.03
CA PHE A 143 -30.17 -5.32 7.86
C PHE A 143 -31.03 -5.70 9.05
N ASN A 144 -30.73 -5.13 10.20
CA ASN A 144 -31.46 -5.34 11.43
C ASN A 144 -32.69 -4.42 11.50
N GLN A 145 -33.88 -5.01 11.41
CA GLN A 145 -35.15 -4.27 11.41
C GLN A 145 -35.78 -4.19 12.81
N GLY A 146 -34.97 -4.45 13.86
CA GLY A 146 -35.39 -4.47 15.26
C GLY A 146 -36.43 -5.55 15.53
N THR A 147 -37.58 -5.18 16.11
CA THR A 147 -38.66 -6.12 16.43
C THR A 147 -39.28 -6.81 15.21
N ASN A 148 -39.03 -6.29 14.00
CA ASN A 148 -39.48 -6.91 12.75
C ASN A 148 -38.52 -7.99 12.24
N GLY A 149 -37.44 -8.28 12.96
CA GLY A 149 -36.45 -9.30 12.61
C GLY A 149 -35.37 -8.77 11.65
N TRP A 150 -34.85 -9.65 10.81
CA TRP A 150 -33.79 -9.34 9.85
C TRP A 150 -34.37 -9.17 8.44
N SER A 151 -33.79 -8.27 7.65
CA SER A 151 -34.14 -8.12 6.24
C SER A 151 -33.84 -9.40 5.45
N GLY A 152 -34.42 -9.52 4.25
CA GLY A 152 -33.90 -10.47 3.27
C GLY A 152 -32.43 -10.17 2.92
N PRO A 153 -31.62 -11.18 2.56
CA PRO A 153 -30.21 -10.99 2.24
C PRO A 153 -30.03 -10.20 0.95
N LYS A 154 -29.26 -9.10 1.00
CA LYS A 154 -28.70 -8.45 -0.18
C LYS A 154 -27.37 -9.10 -0.54
N ARG A 155 -27.09 -9.27 -1.83
CA ARG A 155 -25.98 -10.11 -2.32
C ARG A 155 -25.20 -9.41 -3.42
N TRP A 156 -23.88 -9.45 -3.31
CA TRP A 156 -22.95 -8.99 -4.35
C TRP A 156 -22.00 -10.13 -4.72
N PRO A 157 -22.00 -10.60 -5.98
CA PRO A 157 -21.02 -11.58 -6.44
C PRO A 157 -19.65 -10.89 -6.58
N VAL A 158 -18.65 -11.42 -5.88
CA VAL A 158 -17.27 -10.89 -5.90
C VAL A 158 -16.33 -12.09 -6.02
N ASP A 159 -16.13 -12.55 -7.25
CA ASP A 159 -15.47 -13.84 -7.54
C ASP A 159 -13.98 -13.88 -7.16
N ASP A 160 -13.34 -12.73 -7.00
CA ASP A 160 -11.95 -12.58 -6.56
C ASP A 160 -11.83 -12.11 -5.10
N GLY A 161 -12.92 -12.08 -4.32
CA GLY A 161 -12.87 -11.82 -2.89
C GLY A 161 -12.08 -12.91 -2.15
N LEU A 162 -11.27 -12.52 -1.16
CA LEU A 162 -10.44 -13.43 -0.37
C LEU A 162 -11.28 -14.16 0.68
N LEU A 163 -11.07 -15.47 0.81
CA LEU A 163 -11.73 -16.32 1.80
C LEU A 163 -10.88 -16.41 3.07
N ASP A 164 -10.65 -15.26 3.70
CA ASP A 164 -9.87 -15.12 4.94
C ASP A 164 -10.69 -14.43 6.03
N ALA A 165 -10.41 -14.73 7.30
CA ALA A 165 -11.09 -14.15 8.45
C ALA A 165 -11.05 -12.62 8.47
N ASN A 166 -9.96 -12.04 7.95
CA ASN A 166 -9.67 -10.60 8.01
C ASN A 166 -9.95 -9.88 6.68
N ALA A 167 -10.76 -10.49 5.81
CA ALA A 167 -11.07 -9.93 4.49
C ALA A 167 -12.18 -8.86 4.51
N LEU A 168 -13.04 -8.80 5.54
CA LEU A 168 -14.04 -7.75 5.72
C LEU A 168 -13.64 -6.76 6.80
N ALA A 169 -13.92 -5.49 6.55
CA ALA A 169 -13.84 -4.40 7.53
C ALA A 169 -14.97 -3.39 7.29
N SER A 170 -15.20 -2.51 8.25
CA SER A 170 -16.13 -1.38 8.13
C SER A 170 -15.54 -0.13 8.77
N GLY A 171 -15.90 1.04 8.25
CA GLY A 171 -15.43 2.34 8.72
C GLY A 171 -15.74 3.44 7.70
N ASP A 172 -15.57 4.70 8.08
CA ASP A 172 -15.75 5.88 7.23
C ASP A 172 -14.49 6.15 6.39
N LEU A 173 -14.38 5.46 5.25
CA LEU A 173 -13.20 5.56 4.38
C LEU A 173 -13.26 6.74 3.39
N ASN A 174 -14.41 7.41 3.31
CA ASN A 174 -14.64 8.53 2.41
C ASN A 174 -14.84 9.88 3.15
N GLY A 175 -14.77 9.88 4.48
CA GLY A 175 -14.83 11.07 5.33
C GLY A 175 -16.20 11.74 5.41
N ASP A 176 -17.30 11.04 5.08
CA ASP A 176 -18.65 11.60 5.07
C ASP A 176 -19.44 11.40 6.39
N GLY A 177 -18.82 10.75 7.37
CA GLY A 177 -19.36 10.45 8.69
C GLY A 177 -20.26 9.21 8.74
N ARG A 178 -20.30 8.40 7.68
CA ARG A 178 -21.10 7.18 7.60
C ARG A 178 -20.22 5.94 7.53
N THR A 179 -20.72 4.82 8.03
CA THR A 179 -19.97 3.57 8.01
C THR A 179 -20.05 2.89 6.65
N ASP A 180 -18.91 2.79 5.96
CA ASP A 180 -18.76 2.03 4.73
C ASP A 180 -18.40 0.56 5.00
N LEU A 181 -18.55 -0.29 3.98
CA LEU A 181 -18.18 -1.71 4.03
C LEU A 181 -17.06 -2.01 3.03
N LEU A 182 -16.00 -2.67 3.50
CA LEU A 182 -14.84 -3.03 2.70
C LEU A 182 -14.75 -4.56 2.58
N LEU A 183 -14.48 -5.06 1.37
CA LEU A 183 -14.12 -6.46 1.11
C LEU A 183 -12.79 -6.54 0.36
N LEU A 184 -11.83 -7.26 0.93
CA LEU A 184 -10.54 -7.52 0.31
C LEU A 184 -10.67 -8.57 -0.80
N GLY A 185 -10.31 -8.20 -2.03
CA GLY A 185 -10.13 -9.11 -3.16
C GLY A 185 -8.66 -9.33 -3.52
N GLU A 186 -8.40 -10.11 -4.56
CA GLU A 186 -7.03 -10.48 -5.00
C GLU A 186 -6.16 -9.29 -5.43
N ASN A 187 -6.76 -8.22 -5.97
CA ASN A 187 -6.03 -7.07 -6.50
C ASN A 187 -6.66 -5.72 -6.13
N TYR A 188 -7.83 -5.74 -5.50
CA TYR A 188 -8.61 -4.57 -5.15
C TYR A 188 -9.18 -4.71 -3.74
N VAL A 189 -9.35 -3.60 -3.05
CA VAL A 189 -10.35 -3.50 -1.99
C VAL A 189 -11.66 -3.04 -2.63
N TYR A 190 -12.71 -3.80 -2.41
CA TYR A 190 -14.07 -3.45 -2.82
C TYR A 190 -14.69 -2.57 -1.73
N LEU A 191 -14.95 -1.30 -2.04
CA LEU A 191 -15.59 -0.34 -1.14
C LEU A 191 -17.07 -0.20 -1.50
N LEU A 192 -17.95 -0.51 -0.56
CA LEU A 192 -19.39 -0.25 -0.68
C LEU A 192 -19.73 0.92 0.25
N VAL A 193 -19.91 2.09 -0.35
CA VAL A 193 -20.20 3.32 0.38
C VAL A 193 -21.63 3.34 0.92
N GLN A 194 -21.81 3.76 2.17
CA GLN A 194 -23.13 4.06 2.70
C GLN A 194 -23.63 5.40 2.16
N THR A 195 -24.68 5.36 1.35
CA THR A 195 -25.26 6.56 0.73
C THR A 195 -26.12 7.36 1.70
N THR A 196 -26.37 8.63 1.35
CA THR A 196 -27.30 9.53 2.05
C THR A 196 -28.73 9.02 2.17
N ASN A 197 -29.11 8.06 1.33
CA ASN A 197 -30.42 7.40 1.34
C ASN A 197 -30.45 6.12 2.19
N HIS A 198 -29.48 5.90 3.08
CA HIS A 198 -29.45 4.77 4.01
C HIS A 198 -29.35 3.42 3.27
N THR A 199 -28.55 3.37 2.20
CA THR A 199 -28.29 2.16 1.41
C THR A 199 -26.83 2.05 1.01
N LEU A 200 -26.32 0.83 0.81
CA LEU A 200 -24.99 0.60 0.25
C LEU A 200 -24.98 0.77 -1.28
N ALA A 201 -23.99 1.50 -1.78
CA ALA A 201 -23.73 1.67 -3.21
C ALA A 201 -23.18 0.38 -3.86
N GLU A 202 -23.07 0.38 -5.19
CA GLU A 202 -22.34 -0.67 -5.90
C GLU A 202 -20.84 -0.64 -5.53
N PRO A 203 -20.16 -1.80 -5.48
CA PRO A 203 -18.76 -1.86 -5.07
C PRO A 203 -17.83 -1.06 -5.98
N GLU A 204 -17.12 -0.10 -5.42
CA GLU A 204 -15.98 0.59 -6.03
C GLU A 204 -14.70 -0.22 -5.84
N LYS A 205 -13.79 -0.20 -6.82
CA LYS A 205 -12.52 -0.92 -6.76
C LYS A 205 -11.37 0.02 -6.44
N ILE A 206 -10.75 -0.16 -5.28
CA ILE A 206 -9.53 0.54 -4.88
C ILE A 206 -8.34 -0.38 -5.18
N PRO A 207 -7.51 -0.08 -6.19
CA PRO A 207 -6.35 -0.92 -6.53
C PRO A 207 -5.31 -0.86 -5.42
N TYR A 208 -4.54 -1.93 -5.23
CA TYR A 208 -3.45 -1.96 -4.27
C TYR A 208 -2.19 -2.66 -4.82
N SER A 209 -1.02 -2.44 -4.20
CA SER A 209 0.23 -3.09 -4.64
C SER A 209 0.55 -4.40 -3.89
N GLY A 210 1.23 -5.34 -4.56
CA GLY A 210 1.69 -6.58 -3.94
C GLY A 210 0.56 -7.51 -3.45
N THR A 211 0.83 -8.27 -2.39
CA THR A 211 -0.12 -9.21 -1.77
C THR A 211 -0.64 -8.64 -0.46
N VAL A 212 -1.93 -8.84 -0.16
CA VAL A 212 -2.60 -8.47 1.10
C VAL A 212 -3.32 -9.68 1.64
N LYS A 213 -3.42 -9.77 2.96
CA LYS A 213 -4.18 -10.79 3.67
C LYS A 213 -5.22 -10.24 4.65
N ALA A 214 -5.07 -8.99 5.08
CA ALA A 214 -6.06 -8.31 5.92
C ALA A 214 -6.21 -6.83 5.56
N VAL A 215 -7.40 -6.30 5.85
CA VAL A 215 -7.77 -4.89 5.73
C VAL A 215 -8.31 -4.37 7.07
N GLN A 216 -7.97 -3.13 7.43
CA GLN A 216 -8.47 -2.42 8.59
C GLN A 216 -8.72 -0.95 8.24
N VAL A 217 -9.65 -0.32 8.97
CA VAL A 217 -9.99 1.10 8.85
C VAL A 217 -9.82 1.73 10.24
N LEU A 218 -8.93 2.71 10.36
CA LEU A 218 -8.54 3.31 11.65
C LEU A 218 -7.76 4.62 11.45
N ASP A 219 -7.74 5.50 12.43
CA ASP A 219 -6.96 6.75 12.41
C ASP A 219 -5.47 6.49 12.74
N ILE A 220 -4.61 6.51 11.72
CA ILE A 220 -3.18 6.16 11.84
C ILE A 220 -2.34 7.37 12.20
N ASP A 221 -2.70 8.56 11.70
CA ASP A 221 -1.94 9.78 11.91
C ASP A 221 -2.48 10.69 13.03
N GLY A 222 -3.59 10.30 13.65
CA GLY A 222 -4.20 10.95 14.82
C GLY A 222 -4.94 12.23 14.48
N ASP A 223 -5.45 12.35 13.24
CA ASP A 223 -6.12 13.56 12.76
C ASP A 223 -7.66 13.48 12.78
N GLY A 224 -8.19 12.39 13.32
CA GLY A 224 -9.61 12.13 13.52
C GLY A 224 -10.32 11.58 12.28
N ARG A 225 -9.62 11.29 11.18
CA ARG A 225 -10.16 10.61 10.00
C ARG A 225 -9.67 9.17 9.94
N GLU A 226 -10.49 8.28 9.37
CA GLU A 226 -10.10 6.88 9.27
C GLU A 226 -9.30 6.59 7.99
N ASP A 227 -8.14 5.99 8.17
CA ASP A 227 -7.19 5.60 7.14
C ASP A 227 -7.34 4.13 6.77
N LEU A 228 -6.76 3.75 5.61
CA LEU A 228 -6.73 2.35 5.18
C LEU A 228 -5.41 1.69 5.61
N LEU A 229 -5.47 0.63 6.41
CA LEU A 229 -4.33 -0.25 6.69
C LEU A 229 -4.49 -1.59 5.96
N LEU A 230 -3.48 -1.94 5.15
CA LEU A 230 -3.38 -3.23 4.48
C LEU A 230 -2.22 -4.04 5.06
N VAL A 231 -2.48 -5.31 5.35
CA VAL A 231 -1.52 -6.16 6.06
C VAL A 231 -1.17 -7.42 5.28
N ASN A 232 0.12 -7.76 5.25
CA ASN A 232 0.65 -9.04 4.78
C ASN A 232 1.70 -9.55 5.77
N TRP A 233 1.25 -10.28 6.79
CA TRP A 233 2.05 -10.64 7.96
C TRP A 233 3.32 -11.49 7.68
N ASP A 234 3.37 -12.21 6.55
CA ASP A 234 4.56 -12.98 6.14
C ASP A 234 5.62 -12.17 5.38
N SER A 235 5.32 -10.89 5.08
CA SER A 235 6.20 -9.98 4.34
C SER A 235 7.25 -9.33 5.25
N PRO A 236 8.46 -9.01 4.74
CA PRO A 236 9.38 -8.10 5.42
C PRO A 236 8.91 -6.63 5.40
N ASN A 237 7.78 -6.36 4.75
CA ASN A 237 7.04 -5.11 4.85
C ASN A 237 5.57 -5.44 5.13
N PRO A 238 5.21 -5.82 6.38
CA PRO A 238 3.90 -6.37 6.69
C PRO A 238 2.81 -5.31 6.67
N PHE A 239 3.11 -4.07 7.05
CA PHE A 239 2.16 -2.97 7.04
C PHE A 239 2.38 -2.04 5.85
N ARG A 240 1.27 -1.62 5.26
CA ARG A 240 1.22 -0.44 4.41
C ARG A 240 -0.11 0.27 4.59
N PHE A 241 -0.08 1.59 4.63
CA PHE A 241 -1.30 2.37 4.79
C PHE A 241 -1.49 3.39 3.68
N ARG A 242 -2.73 3.88 3.58
CA ARG A 242 -3.09 5.07 2.81
C ARG A 242 -3.84 6.01 3.72
N LEU A 243 -3.31 7.22 3.84
CA LEU A 243 -3.93 8.27 4.65
C LEU A 243 -5.12 8.85 3.91
N GLN A 244 -6.21 9.10 4.62
CA GLN A 244 -7.37 9.82 4.14
C GLN A 244 -7.12 11.33 4.29
N ASN A 245 -7.21 12.08 3.19
CA ASN A 245 -7.08 13.53 3.24
C ASN A 245 -8.38 14.23 3.68
N GLU A 246 -8.34 15.55 3.89
CA GLU A 246 -9.51 16.36 4.29
C GLU A 246 -10.70 16.29 3.31
N SER A 247 -10.47 15.84 2.07
CA SER A 247 -11.51 15.66 1.06
C SER A 247 -12.09 14.24 1.01
N GLY A 248 -11.67 13.36 1.92
CA GLY A 248 -12.15 11.98 1.99
C GLY A 248 -11.45 11.02 1.02
N GLN A 249 -10.28 11.40 0.49
CA GLN A 249 -9.56 10.60 -0.51
C GLN A 249 -8.33 9.94 0.08
N LEU A 250 -8.10 8.69 -0.33
CA LEU A 250 -6.91 7.94 0.06
C LEU A 250 -5.69 8.37 -0.77
N GLY A 251 -4.61 8.71 -0.07
CA GLY A 251 -3.29 8.96 -0.65
C GLY A 251 -2.56 7.71 -1.16
N PRO A 252 -1.28 7.82 -1.53
CA PRO A 252 -0.47 6.68 -1.95
C PRO A 252 -0.21 5.70 -0.79
N GLU A 253 0.18 4.47 -1.14
CA GLU A 253 0.63 3.46 -0.18
C GLU A 253 2.01 3.80 0.37
N ILE A 254 2.09 3.87 1.70
CA ILE A 254 3.33 4.03 2.45
C ILE A 254 3.68 2.69 3.10
N HIS A 255 4.86 2.17 2.79
CA HIS A 255 5.33 0.86 3.27
C HIS A 255 6.30 0.99 4.46
N PHE A 256 6.23 0.02 5.39
CA PHE A 256 7.14 -0.06 6.54
C PHE A 256 7.91 -1.36 6.52
N SER A 257 9.24 -1.27 6.64
CA SER A 257 10.07 -2.44 6.82
C SER A 257 10.03 -2.89 8.26
N LEU A 258 9.45 -4.08 8.48
CA LEU A 258 9.34 -4.72 9.78
C LEU A 258 9.56 -6.22 9.62
N PRO A 259 10.11 -6.91 10.63
CA PRO A 259 10.13 -8.37 10.62
C PRO A 259 8.72 -8.95 10.41
N PRO A 260 8.58 -10.11 9.74
CA PRO A 260 7.30 -10.80 9.65
C PRO A 260 6.64 -11.01 11.02
N ILE A 261 5.33 -10.82 11.06
CA ILE A 261 4.50 -10.90 12.26
C ILE A 261 3.57 -12.12 12.19
N ARG A 262 3.08 -12.55 13.35
CA ARG A 262 2.11 -13.65 13.49
C ARG A 262 0.69 -13.14 13.67
N SER A 263 0.57 -12.12 14.51
CA SER A 263 -0.67 -11.42 14.83
C SER A 263 -0.34 -9.95 15.04
N TYR A 264 -1.36 -9.11 14.88
CA TYR A 264 -1.33 -7.69 15.20
C TYR A 264 -2.71 -7.27 15.70
N TRP A 265 -2.73 -6.19 16.47
CA TRP A 265 -3.95 -5.58 16.97
C TRP A 265 -3.75 -4.07 17.13
N PRO A 266 -4.41 -3.24 16.32
CA PRO A 266 -4.40 -1.79 16.47
C PRO A 266 -5.53 -1.32 17.40
N ASP A 267 -5.22 -0.40 18.33
CA ASP A 267 -6.23 0.24 19.18
C ASP A 267 -5.67 1.52 19.85
N ASP A 268 -6.54 2.39 20.35
CA ASP A 268 -6.19 3.47 21.29
C ASP A 268 -6.07 2.87 22.70
N LEU A 269 -4.84 2.61 23.15
CA LEU A 269 -4.59 1.87 24.38
C LEU A 269 -4.58 2.76 25.61
N ASP A 270 -4.26 4.05 25.46
CA ASP A 270 -4.10 4.98 26.58
C ASP A 270 -5.16 6.09 26.65
N GLY A 271 -6.10 6.12 25.70
CA GLY A 271 -7.22 7.04 25.62
C GLY A 271 -6.83 8.41 25.06
N ASP A 272 -5.69 8.51 24.36
CA ASP A 272 -5.21 9.77 23.78
C ASP A 272 -5.67 10.02 22.32
N HIS A 273 -6.52 9.13 21.80
CA HIS A 273 -7.03 9.11 20.43
C HIS A 273 -5.98 8.88 19.35
N LYS A 274 -4.79 8.38 19.70
CA LYS A 274 -3.84 7.86 18.72
C LYS A 274 -3.87 6.34 18.73
N THR A 275 -3.58 5.77 17.57
CA THR A 275 -3.49 4.32 17.44
C THR A 275 -2.12 3.82 17.90
N GLU A 276 -2.12 2.94 18.89
CA GLU A 276 -1.03 2.00 19.13
C GLU A 276 -1.29 0.68 18.39
N VAL A 277 -0.22 0.03 17.97
CA VAL A 277 -0.28 -1.28 17.31
C VAL A 277 0.51 -2.29 18.12
N VAL A 278 -0.20 -3.30 18.62
CA VAL A 278 0.41 -4.50 19.18
C VAL A 278 0.80 -5.42 18.03
N THR A 279 2.01 -5.97 18.04
CA THR A 279 2.44 -7.00 17.10
C THR A 279 3.08 -8.16 17.83
N VAL A 280 2.92 -9.38 17.31
CA VAL A 280 3.65 -10.57 17.78
C VAL A 280 4.59 -11.03 16.68
N ALA A 281 5.90 -10.97 16.92
CA ALA A 281 6.89 -11.34 15.92
C ALA A 281 6.82 -12.83 15.55
N GLN A 282 6.83 -13.15 14.26
CA GLN A 282 6.61 -14.53 13.77
C GLN A 282 7.64 -15.54 14.31
N LYS A 283 8.91 -15.13 14.36
CA LYS A 283 10.05 -16.00 14.72
C LYS A 283 10.33 -16.07 16.22
N SER A 284 10.34 -14.92 16.90
CA SER A 284 10.66 -14.88 18.34
C SER A 284 9.44 -15.10 19.23
N GLY A 285 8.24 -14.79 18.74
CA GLY A 285 7.02 -14.78 19.56
C GLY A 285 6.97 -13.62 20.56
N ARG A 286 7.94 -12.68 20.52
CA ARG A 286 7.93 -11.46 21.35
C ARG A 286 6.80 -10.55 20.87
N ALA A 287 5.97 -10.11 21.80
CA ALA A 287 4.98 -9.08 21.58
C ALA A 287 5.62 -7.70 21.73
N GLN A 288 5.13 -6.72 20.99
CA GLN A 288 5.62 -5.36 20.96
C GLN A 288 4.46 -4.40 20.77
N VAL A 289 4.41 -3.32 21.57
CA VAL A 289 3.53 -2.17 21.33
C VAL A 289 4.34 -1.10 20.63
N SER A 290 3.77 -0.48 19.61
CA SER A 290 4.44 0.52 18.77
C SER A 290 3.46 1.54 18.23
N ALA A 291 3.95 2.71 17.84
CA ALA A 291 3.15 3.77 17.25
C ALA A 291 3.76 4.26 15.93
N PHE A 292 2.91 4.65 14.98
CA PHE A 292 3.36 5.35 13.78
C PHE A 292 3.71 6.80 14.12
N ARG A 293 4.93 7.23 13.82
CA ARG A 293 5.40 8.59 14.13
C ARG A 293 6.12 9.20 12.93
N ARG A 294 5.97 10.50 12.75
CA ARG A 294 6.80 11.28 11.82
C ARG A 294 8.10 11.67 12.51
N LYS A 295 9.21 11.50 11.80
CA LYS A 295 10.51 12.04 12.20
C LYS A 295 11.25 12.66 11.03
N PRO A 296 12.17 13.60 11.27
CA PRO A 296 13.12 14.03 10.25
C PRO A 296 13.86 12.83 9.66
N ALA A 297 13.94 12.75 8.33
CA ALA A 297 14.64 11.66 7.68
C ALA A 297 16.14 11.71 7.94
N ASP A 298 16.75 10.53 8.13
CA ASP A 298 18.17 10.37 8.40
C ASP A 298 19.00 10.70 7.14
N LEU A 299 20.25 11.12 7.35
CA LEU A 299 21.16 11.46 6.25
C LEU A 299 21.52 10.22 5.44
N LEU A 300 21.32 10.27 4.12
CA LEU A 300 21.66 9.20 3.19
C LEU A 300 23.07 9.38 2.62
N SER A 301 23.30 10.51 1.94
CA SER A 301 24.57 10.92 1.32
C SER A 301 24.50 12.38 0.88
N GLY A 302 25.58 13.14 1.02
CA GLY A 302 25.59 14.56 0.61
C GLY A 302 24.51 15.37 1.35
N ALA A 303 23.59 15.99 0.61
CA ALA A 303 22.39 16.62 1.17
C ALA A 303 21.14 15.72 1.15
N PHE A 304 21.21 14.52 0.57
CA PHE A 304 20.09 13.59 0.52
C PHE A 304 19.81 13.00 1.90
N LYS A 305 18.51 12.88 2.18
CA LYS A 305 17.97 12.08 3.27
C LYS A 305 17.38 10.79 2.71
N GLU A 306 17.24 9.75 3.54
CA GLU A 306 16.87 8.40 3.09
C GLU A 306 15.51 8.34 2.37
N GLY A 307 14.61 9.26 2.69
CA GLY A 307 13.32 9.39 2.02
C GLY A 307 12.32 8.29 2.37
N GLN A 308 11.07 8.46 1.95
CA GLN A 308 10.03 7.44 2.10
C GLN A 308 9.56 7.00 0.71
N PHE A 309 9.54 5.69 0.47
CA PHE A 309 8.99 5.13 -0.76
C PHE A 309 7.45 5.16 -0.71
N GLN A 310 6.85 5.80 -1.70
CA GLN A 310 5.41 5.95 -1.85
C GLN A 310 4.96 5.29 -3.15
N VAL A 311 3.90 4.49 -3.11
CA VAL A 311 3.37 3.77 -4.29
C VAL A 311 1.94 4.20 -4.54
N LEU A 312 1.65 4.62 -5.76
CA LEU A 312 0.30 4.83 -6.29
C LEU A 312 -0.05 3.66 -7.24
N PRO A 313 -0.83 2.67 -6.77
CA PRO A 313 -1.31 1.58 -7.62
C PRO A 313 -2.35 2.08 -8.61
N LEU A 314 -2.31 1.53 -9.81
CA LEU A 314 -3.22 1.86 -10.90
C LEU A 314 -4.18 0.69 -11.16
N ALA A 315 -5.28 0.99 -11.86
CA ALA A 315 -6.14 -0.07 -12.38
C ALA A 315 -5.32 -1.01 -13.28
N ARG A 316 -5.53 -2.32 -13.13
CA ARG A 316 -4.82 -3.28 -13.98
C ARG A 316 -5.30 -3.17 -15.42
N THR A 317 -4.35 -3.21 -16.35
CA THR A 317 -4.65 -3.19 -17.78
C THR A 317 -4.32 -4.52 -18.45
N SER A 318 -5.09 -4.87 -19.48
CA SER A 318 -4.79 -6.01 -20.35
C SER A 318 -3.77 -5.67 -21.46
N LYS A 319 -3.44 -4.38 -21.61
CA LYS A 319 -2.58 -3.87 -22.68
C LYS A 319 -1.11 -4.06 -22.33
N ALA A 320 -0.28 -4.26 -23.35
CA ALA A 320 1.16 -4.44 -23.18
C ALA A 320 1.90 -3.15 -22.77
N ARG A 321 1.30 -1.99 -23.01
CA ARG A 321 1.85 -0.67 -22.70
C ARG A 321 0.76 0.26 -22.19
N ARG A 322 1.18 1.25 -21.41
CA ARG A 322 0.37 2.32 -20.86
C ARG A 322 1.18 3.61 -20.99
N GLY A 323 0.57 4.66 -21.55
CA GLY A 323 1.19 5.98 -21.57
C GLY A 323 1.14 6.64 -20.19
N MET A 324 2.30 7.06 -19.67
CA MET A 324 2.41 7.80 -18.41
C MET A 324 3.58 8.76 -18.47
N THR A 325 3.46 9.93 -17.84
CA THR A 325 4.59 10.88 -17.73
C THR A 325 4.37 11.87 -16.58
N TRP A 326 5.46 12.42 -16.07
CA TRP A 326 5.46 13.57 -15.16
C TRP A 326 5.80 14.83 -15.95
N ALA A 327 4.90 15.82 -15.95
CA ALA A 327 5.11 17.09 -16.65
C ALA A 327 4.23 18.20 -16.07
N ASP A 328 4.78 19.41 -16.06
CA ASP A 328 4.04 20.64 -15.75
C ASP A 328 3.10 20.97 -16.93
N ILE A 329 1.80 20.79 -16.73
CA ILE A 329 0.76 21.05 -17.73
C ILE A 329 -0.09 22.28 -17.41
N ASP A 330 -0.01 22.81 -16.18
CA ASP A 330 -0.77 23.99 -15.77
C ASP A 330 0.08 25.28 -15.65
N GLY A 331 1.40 25.15 -15.73
CA GLY A 331 2.39 26.22 -15.78
C GLY A 331 2.84 26.73 -14.42
N ASP A 332 2.60 26.00 -13.33
CA ASP A 332 2.98 26.42 -11.97
C ASP A 332 4.43 26.08 -11.59
N GLY A 333 5.15 25.33 -12.43
CA GLY A 333 6.52 24.89 -12.22
C GLY A 333 6.65 23.59 -11.42
N LEU A 334 5.55 22.95 -11.04
CA LEU A 334 5.48 21.62 -10.45
C LEU A 334 5.01 20.62 -11.53
N PRO A 335 5.55 19.39 -11.57
CA PRO A 335 5.07 18.40 -12.52
C PRO A 335 3.83 17.66 -12.02
N GLU A 336 2.81 17.57 -12.87
CA GLU A 336 1.65 16.69 -12.68
C GLU A 336 1.95 15.27 -13.18
N LEU A 337 1.27 14.29 -12.61
CA LEU A 337 1.30 12.92 -13.11
C LEU A 337 0.13 12.69 -14.07
N LEU A 338 0.46 12.35 -15.32
CA LEU A 338 -0.50 11.96 -16.36
C LEU A 338 -0.47 10.45 -16.54
N VAL A 339 -1.63 9.80 -16.48
CA VAL A 339 -1.79 8.35 -16.63
C VAL A 339 -2.92 8.05 -17.61
N ALA A 340 -2.60 7.41 -18.74
CA ALA A 340 -3.63 6.85 -19.61
C ALA A 340 -4.20 5.55 -19.03
N GLU A 341 -5.50 5.35 -19.15
CA GLU A 341 -6.21 4.08 -18.92
C GLU A 341 -6.58 3.48 -20.28
N PRO A 342 -5.70 2.63 -20.84
CA PRO A 342 -5.79 2.28 -22.26
C PRO A 342 -6.96 1.32 -22.57
N ASP A 343 -7.52 0.62 -21.58
CA ASP A 343 -8.72 -0.20 -21.77
C ASP A 343 -10.01 0.64 -21.81
N SER A 344 -10.09 1.75 -21.07
CA SER A 344 -11.30 2.59 -20.98
C SER A 344 -11.27 3.85 -21.85
N GLY A 345 -10.12 4.20 -22.43
CA GLY A 345 -9.96 5.44 -23.22
C GLY A 345 -10.05 6.69 -22.34
N GLN A 346 -9.41 6.65 -21.17
CA GLN A 346 -9.38 7.77 -20.23
C GLN A 346 -7.95 8.25 -19.98
N LEU A 347 -7.80 9.53 -19.69
CA LEU A 347 -6.56 10.16 -19.21
C LEU A 347 -6.84 10.70 -17.81
N THR A 348 -6.18 10.12 -16.81
CA THR A 348 -6.25 10.55 -15.43
C THR A 348 -5.06 11.44 -15.12
N VAL A 349 -5.32 12.60 -14.52
CA VAL A 349 -4.32 13.57 -14.11
C VAL A 349 -4.36 13.73 -12.60
N TYR A 350 -3.21 13.57 -11.96
CA TYR A 350 -3.01 13.85 -10.54
C TYR A 350 -2.24 15.16 -10.41
N PHE A 351 -2.92 16.18 -9.89
CA PHE A 351 -2.34 17.52 -9.73
C PHE A 351 -1.47 17.58 -8.49
N GLN A 352 -0.28 18.16 -8.61
CA GLN A 352 0.64 18.28 -7.49
C GLN A 352 0.32 19.55 -6.68
N GLY A 353 0.27 19.42 -5.36
CA GLY A 353 0.21 20.55 -4.44
C GLY A 353 1.59 21.16 -4.17
N PRO A 354 1.65 22.37 -3.59
CA PRO A 354 2.92 23.03 -3.24
C PRO A 354 3.78 22.25 -2.23
N ASP A 355 3.17 21.37 -1.44
CA ASP A 355 3.82 20.48 -0.48
C ASP A 355 4.25 19.13 -1.08
N GLY A 356 3.96 18.91 -2.36
CA GLY A 356 4.26 17.69 -3.09
C GLY A 356 3.19 16.60 -2.97
N SER A 357 2.08 16.84 -2.26
CA SER A 357 0.95 15.92 -2.25
C SER A 357 0.30 15.85 -3.63
N LEU A 358 -0.25 14.68 -3.99
CA LEU A 358 -1.08 14.54 -5.18
C LEU A 358 -2.55 14.73 -4.78
N GLY A 359 -3.20 15.74 -5.36
CA GLY A 359 -4.61 15.99 -5.16
C GLY A 359 -5.52 14.97 -5.87
N ALA A 360 -6.83 15.19 -5.72
CA ALA A 360 -7.88 14.40 -6.36
C ALA A 360 -7.60 14.13 -7.84
N PRO A 361 -7.61 12.85 -8.29
CA PRO A 361 -7.46 12.56 -9.71
C PRO A 361 -8.61 13.16 -10.51
N LYS A 362 -8.28 13.80 -11.63
CA LYS A 362 -9.27 14.24 -12.63
C LYS A 362 -9.15 13.38 -13.86
N THR A 363 -10.26 12.75 -14.26
CA THR A 363 -10.32 11.86 -15.42
C THR A 363 -10.98 12.56 -16.61
N PHE A 364 -10.33 12.49 -17.76
CA PHE A 364 -10.81 13.07 -19.01
C PHE A 364 -10.88 12.00 -20.11
N PRO A 365 -11.87 12.06 -21.03
CA PRO A 365 -11.91 11.18 -22.19
C PRO A 365 -10.70 11.41 -23.11
N THR A 366 -10.13 10.33 -23.63
CA THR A 366 -9.04 10.31 -24.62
C THR A 366 -9.21 9.14 -25.58
N LEU A 367 -8.19 8.85 -26.40
CA LEU A 367 -8.16 7.68 -27.27
C LEU A 367 -8.04 6.39 -26.44
N THR A 368 -8.63 5.31 -26.93
CA THR A 368 -8.38 3.96 -26.40
C THR A 368 -6.98 3.48 -26.77
N GLY A 369 -6.40 2.56 -26.01
CA GLY A 369 -5.10 1.97 -26.33
C GLY A 369 -3.92 2.96 -26.33
N VAL A 370 -3.98 4.03 -25.53
CA VAL A 370 -2.89 5.01 -25.44
C VAL A 370 -1.65 4.36 -24.81
N SER A 371 -0.61 4.21 -25.62
CA SER A 371 0.64 3.54 -25.24
C SER A 371 1.76 4.49 -24.86
N ASP A 372 1.64 5.78 -25.23
CA ASP A 372 2.67 6.78 -25.03
C ASP A 372 2.08 8.18 -24.85
N ILE A 373 2.73 9.00 -24.02
CA ILE A 373 2.37 10.40 -23.76
C ILE A 373 3.64 11.23 -23.79
N ALA A 374 3.62 12.34 -24.54
CA ALA A 374 4.66 13.35 -24.49
C ALA A 374 4.05 14.72 -24.22
N VAL A 375 4.79 15.57 -23.50
CA VAL A 375 4.33 16.90 -23.10
C VAL A 375 5.42 17.92 -23.39
N ALA A 376 5.05 19.02 -24.02
CA ALA A 376 5.93 20.18 -24.19
C ALA A 376 5.12 21.44 -24.51
N ASP A 377 5.65 22.62 -24.19
CA ASP A 377 5.18 23.89 -24.76
C ASP A 377 5.56 23.97 -26.24
N TRP A 378 4.82 23.23 -27.07
CA TRP A 378 5.06 23.08 -28.50
C TRP A 378 4.79 24.39 -29.25
N SER A 379 3.78 25.14 -28.80
CA SER A 379 3.42 26.43 -29.38
C SER A 379 4.34 27.59 -28.93
N GLY A 380 5.02 27.45 -27.79
CA GLY A 380 5.89 28.46 -27.20
C GLY A 380 5.11 29.57 -26.48
N ASN A 381 3.93 29.26 -25.95
CA ASN A 381 3.02 30.22 -25.32
C ASN A 381 3.02 30.12 -23.78
N GLY A 382 3.86 29.26 -23.20
CA GLY A 382 3.93 28.98 -21.77
C GLY A 382 2.88 28.00 -21.26
N ARG A 383 2.13 27.32 -22.14
CA ARG A 383 1.17 26.26 -21.78
C ARG A 383 1.53 25.00 -22.54
N ALA A 384 1.72 23.91 -21.82
CA ALA A 384 2.12 22.66 -22.45
C ALA A 384 0.98 22.03 -23.25
N GLU A 385 1.32 21.52 -24.42
CA GLU A 385 0.51 20.60 -25.19
C GLU A 385 0.82 19.15 -24.81
N ILE A 386 -0.22 18.32 -24.74
CA ILE A 386 -0.18 16.91 -24.39
C ILE A 386 -0.44 16.10 -25.65
N PHE A 387 0.54 15.30 -26.06
CA PHE A 387 0.46 14.40 -27.21
C PHE A 387 0.22 12.98 -26.73
N VAL A 388 -0.75 12.30 -27.33
CA VAL A 388 -1.12 10.93 -27.00
C VAL A 388 -0.97 10.03 -28.23
N LEU A 389 -0.27 8.91 -28.08
CA LEU A 389 -0.15 7.88 -29.12
C LEU A 389 -1.10 6.72 -28.80
N SER A 390 -2.08 6.47 -29.66
CA SER A 390 -2.92 5.27 -29.59
C SER A 390 -2.45 4.22 -30.59
N THR A 391 -2.06 3.05 -30.08
CA THR A 391 -1.72 1.91 -30.93
C THR A 391 -2.95 1.18 -31.46
N ASP A 392 -4.05 1.22 -30.71
CA ASP A 392 -5.29 0.53 -31.06
C ASP A 392 -6.06 1.30 -32.13
N GLU A 393 -6.17 2.62 -31.96
CA GLU A 393 -6.81 3.52 -32.94
C GLU A 393 -5.85 3.93 -34.06
N ARG A 394 -4.55 3.67 -33.89
CA ARG A 394 -3.49 3.95 -34.87
C ARG A 394 -3.41 5.45 -35.21
N GLN A 395 -3.49 6.28 -34.18
CA GLN A 395 -3.57 7.74 -34.31
C GLN A 395 -2.72 8.43 -33.26
N VAL A 396 -2.36 9.69 -33.55
CA VAL A 396 -1.78 10.62 -32.58
C VAL A 396 -2.78 11.74 -32.36
N GLY A 397 -3.09 12.00 -31.09
CA GLY A 397 -3.91 13.14 -30.68
C GLY A 397 -3.05 14.21 -30.01
N VAL A 398 -3.49 15.47 -30.09
CA VAL A 398 -2.97 16.57 -29.27
C VAL A 398 -4.09 17.22 -28.47
N THR A 399 -3.83 17.53 -27.22
CA THR A 399 -4.74 18.30 -26.36
C THR A 399 -3.94 19.22 -25.44
N ARG A 400 -4.62 19.99 -24.60
CA ARG A 400 -4.00 20.86 -23.59
C ARG A 400 -4.96 21.09 -22.44
N LEU A 401 -4.42 21.48 -21.30
CA LEU A 401 -5.21 21.96 -20.18
C LEU A 401 -5.77 23.36 -20.48
N ASP A 402 -7.08 23.52 -20.40
CA ASP A 402 -7.71 24.83 -20.53
C ASP A 402 -7.66 25.62 -19.22
N LYS A 403 -8.01 26.92 -19.30
CA LYS A 403 -8.01 27.83 -18.15
C LYS A 403 -8.96 27.44 -17.00
N ASN A 404 -9.88 26.51 -17.23
CA ASN A 404 -10.83 26.02 -16.24
C ASN A 404 -10.37 24.67 -15.65
N GLY A 405 -9.16 24.21 -16.01
CA GLY A 405 -8.63 22.91 -15.57
C GLY A 405 -9.27 21.73 -16.29
N ARG A 406 -9.83 21.92 -17.50
CA ARG A 406 -10.38 20.84 -18.32
C ARG A 406 -9.43 20.48 -19.47
N ILE A 407 -9.26 19.19 -19.69
CA ILE A 407 -8.65 18.64 -20.92
C ILE A 407 -9.78 18.26 -21.88
N ALA A 408 -9.75 18.82 -23.09
CA ALA A 408 -10.68 18.44 -24.15
C ALA A 408 -10.27 17.12 -24.79
N PHE A 409 -11.21 16.44 -25.46
CA PHE A 409 -10.86 15.27 -26.25
C PHE A 409 -9.77 15.62 -27.28
N PRO A 410 -8.74 14.79 -27.47
CA PRO A 410 -7.61 15.13 -28.35
C PRO A 410 -8.03 15.44 -29.79
N GLU A 411 -7.46 16.52 -30.34
CA GLU A 411 -7.52 16.79 -31.76
C GLU A 411 -6.60 15.81 -32.49
N ILE A 412 -7.15 15.08 -33.46
CA ILE A 412 -6.39 14.09 -34.21
C ILE A 412 -5.43 14.80 -35.17
N LEU A 413 -4.15 14.47 -35.04
CA LEU A 413 -3.12 14.92 -35.96
C LEU A 413 -3.16 14.00 -37.20
N PRO A 414 -3.45 14.53 -38.40
CA PRO A 414 -3.48 13.69 -39.60
C PRO A 414 -2.08 13.14 -39.91
N THR A 415 -1.97 11.82 -40.02
CA THR A 415 -0.74 11.11 -40.38
C THR A 415 -0.98 10.25 -41.63
N GLU A 416 0.01 10.20 -42.53
CA GLU A 416 -0.01 9.27 -43.66
C GLU A 416 0.68 7.95 -43.29
N GLY A 417 -0.02 7.10 -42.53
CA GLY A 417 0.50 5.82 -42.04
C GLY A 417 0.14 5.57 -40.57
N ARG A 418 0.41 4.35 -40.09
CA ARG A 418 0.20 3.97 -38.69
C ARG A 418 1.35 4.50 -37.83
N PRO A 419 1.10 5.34 -36.81
CA PRO A 419 2.14 5.80 -35.90
C PRO A 419 2.59 4.65 -34.97
N LEU A 420 3.89 4.54 -34.77
CA LEU A 420 4.54 3.51 -33.96
C LEU A 420 5.22 4.06 -32.70
N ALA A 421 5.77 5.27 -32.78
CA ALA A 421 6.37 5.98 -31.67
C ALA A 421 6.24 7.49 -31.88
N LEU A 422 6.22 8.24 -30.78
CA LEU A 422 6.27 9.69 -30.77
C LEU A 422 7.37 10.18 -29.84
N ALA A 423 7.89 11.37 -30.12
CA ALA A 423 8.78 12.11 -29.25
C ALA A 423 8.52 13.62 -29.45
N VAL A 424 8.65 14.40 -28.39
CA VAL A 424 8.53 15.86 -28.48
C VAL A 424 9.75 16.50 -27.82
N GLY A 425 10.39 17.40 -28.53
CA GLY A 425 11.61 18.06 -28.05
C GLY A 425 12.18 19.05 -29.07
N PRO A 426 13.10 19.92 -28.65
CA PRO A 426 13.73 20.86 -29.56
C PRO A 426 14.90 20.21 -30.31
N LEU A 427 15.18 20.64 -31.54
CA LEU A 427 16.35 20.19 -32.32
C LEU A 427 17.69 20.75 -31.79
N GLN A 428 17.64 21.79 -30.98
CA GLN A 428 18.82 22.36 -30.33
C GLN A 428 18.38 23.15 -29.09
N PRO A 429 19.24 23.34 -28.09
CA PRO A 429 18.92 24.14 -26.92
C PRO A 429 18.34 25.52 -27.30
N GLY A 430 17.22 25.89 -26.68
CA GLY A 430 16.53 27.17 -26.90
C GLY A 430 15.66 27.25 -28.15
N ALA A 431 15.64 26.25 -29.03
CA ALA A 431 14.68 26.18 -30.13
C ALA A 431 13.27 25.78 -29.63
N ARG A 432 12.25 26.07 -30.43
CA ARG A 432 10.89 25.58 -30.15
C ARG A 432 10.86 24.05 -30.26
N PRO A 433 10.12 23.36 -29.37
CA PRO A 433 9.89 21.93 -29.50
C PRO A 433 9.18 21.59 -30.81
N LEU A 434 9.37 20.36 -31.27
CA LEU A 434 8.71 19.80 -32.43
C LEU A 434 8.32 18.35 -32.14
N LEU A 435 7.27 17.89 -32.83
CA LEU A 435 6.77 16.53 -32.71
C LEU A 435 7.45 15.67 -33.78
N ALA A 436 8.17 14.64 -33.34
CA ALA A 436 8.70 13.60 -34.21
C ALA A 436 7.82 12.34 -34.10
N LEU A 437 7.51 11.73 -35.23
CA LEU A 437 6.74 10.49 -35.33
C LEU A 437 7.47 9.47 -36.19
N ILE A 438 7.48 8.21 -35.77
CA ILE A 438 7.82 7.09 -36.63
C ILE A 438 6.50 6.49 -37.13
N LEU A 439 6.31 6.50 -38.44
CA LEU A 439 5.12 5.99 -39.12
C LEU A 439 5.43 4.71 -39.90
N ASP A 440 4.44 3.84 -40.00
CA ASP A 440 4.42 2.65 -40.85
C ASP A 440 3.42 2.85 -42.00
N LYS A 441 3.95 2.88 -43.23
CA LYS A 441 3.20 3.07 -44.47
C LYS A 441 3.48 1.88 -45.39
N ASP A 442 2.58 0.90 -45.35
CA ASP A 442 2.68 -0.34 -46.13
C ASP A 442 4.03 -1.07 -45.95
N ASP A 443 4.38 -1.36 -44.68
CA ASP A 443 5.64 -1.98 -44.25
C ASP A 443 6.89 -1.14 -44.51
N LYS A 444 6.75 0.14 -44.87
CA LYS A 444 7.86 1.09 -44.99
C LYS A 444 7.82 2.08 -43.84
N ARG A 445 8.99 2.37 -43.25
CA ARG A 445 9.10 3.32 -42.14
C ARG A 445 9.36 4.72 -42.68
N GLU A 446 8.71 5.70 -42.06
CA GLU A 446 8.88 7.12 -42.36
C GLU A 446 9.03 7.90 -41.05
N LEU A 447 10.02 8.78 -40.98
CA LEU A 447 10.12 9.80 -39.96
C LEU A 447 9.29 11.01 -40.42
N GLN A 448 8.37 11.45 -39.59
CA GLN A 448 7.62 12.69 -39.79
C GLN A 448 7.95 13.68 -38.68
N ILE A 449 8.37 14.89 -39.05
CA ILE A 449 8.60 16.02 -38.12
C ILE A 449 7.50 17.05 -38.35
N ARG A 450 6.88 17.50 -37.25
CA ARG A 450 5.80 18.49 -37.28
C ARG A 450 6.06 19.63 -36.30
N THR A 451 5.88 20.85 -36.80
CA THR A 451 5.96 22.10 -36.03
C THR A 451 4.56 22.61 -35.65
N ALA A 452 4.50 23.47 -34.62
CA ALA A 452 3.24 23.96 -34.07
C ALA A 452 2.39 24.80 -35.04
N ASP A 453 3.02 25.41 -36.05
CA ASP A 453 2.34 26.10 -37.15
C ASP A 453 1.74 25.15 -38.21
N GLY A 454 1.87 23.84 -38.00
CA GLY A 454 1.29 22.81 -38.86
C GLY A 454 2.18 22.39 -40.04
N LYS A 455 3.40 22.93 -40.17
CA LYS A 455 4.33 22.46 -41.19
C LYS A 455 4.80 21.03 -40.88
N VAL A 456 4.80 20.19 -41.91
CA VAL A 456 5.17 18.77 -41.83
C VAL A 456 6.32 18.52 -42.79
N THR A 457 7.35 17.80 -42.32
CA THR A 457 8.45 17.29 -43.13
C THR A 457 8.52 15.79 -42.96
N SER A 458 8.66 15.05 -44.06
CA SER A 458 8.75 13.59 -44.06
C SER A 458 10.08 13.13 -44.64
N GLN A 459 10.65 12.09 -44.04
CA GLN A 459 11.86 11.41 -44.48
C GLN A 459 11.63 9.90 -44.48
N LYS A 460 11.83 9.24 -45.62
CA LYS A 460 11.81 7.78 -45.70
C LYS A 460 12.99 7.21 -44.94
N LEU A 461 12.74 6.22 -44.10
CA LEU A 461 13.77 5.48 -43.37
C LEU A 461 14.15 4.20 -44.12
N SER A 462 15.25 3.59 -43.70
CA SER A 462 15.79 2.35 -44.26
C SER A 462 14.72 1.27 -44.46
N GLU A 463 14.75 0.61 -45.61
CA GLU A 463 13.82 -0.49 -45.90
C GLU A 463 14.02 -1.70 -44.96
N ASN A 464 15.18 -1.80 -44.31
CA ASN A 464 15.50 -2.84 -43.32
C ASN A 464 14.90 -2.54 -41.93
N PHE A 465 14.45 -1.32 -41.67
CA PHE A 465 13.78 -0.98 -40.42
C PHE A 465 12.36 -1.55 -40.43
N LYS A 466 12.15 -2.72 -39.80
CA LYS A 466 10.85 -3.41 -39.75
C LYS A 466 10.30 -3.56 -38.33
N SER A 467 11.16 -3.58 -37.32
CA SER A 467 10.75 -3.82 -35.95
C SER A 467 10.08 -2.61 -35.32
N ASN A 468 9.24 -2.85 -34.31
CA ASN A 468 8.52 -1.78 -33.63
C ASN A 468 9.41 -1.16 -32.55
N PRO A 469 9.57 0.18 -32.54
CA PRO A 469 10.28 0.87 -31.49
C PRO A 469 9.55 0.78 -30.15
N THR A 470 10.32 0.80 -29.07
CA THR A 470 9.81 0.86 -27.68
C THR A 470 10.12 2.18 -27.00
N THR A 471 11.20 2.86 -27.42
CA THR A 471 11.55 4.21 -26.98
C THR A 471 11.91 5.06 -28.19
N PHE A 472 11.49 6.32 -28.17
CA PHE A 472 11.87 7.33 -29.15
C PHE A 472 12.11 8.66 -28.43
N ALA A 473 13.30 9.24 -28.59
CA ALA A 473 13.69 10.41 -27.80
C ALA A 473 14.66 11.33 -28.56
N PHE A 474 14.65 12.61 -28.16
CA PHE A 474 15.66 13.59 -28.59
C PHE A 474 16.88 13.55 -27.66
N HIS A 475 18.08 13.51 -28.22
CA HIS A 475 19.34 13.61 -27.46
C HIS A 475 20.52 13.94 -28.38
N ASP A 476 21.35 14.90 -27.98
CA ASP A 476 22.64 15.22 -28.63
C ASP A 476 23.68 14.12 -28.32
N VAL A 477 23.68 13.06 -29.13
CA VAL A 477 24.44 11.84 -28.79
C VAL A 477 25.89 11.90 -29.27
N ASN A 478 26.20 12.79 -30.21
CA ASN A 478 27.55 13.08 -30.69
C ASN A 478 28.18 14.32 -30.02
N GLN A 479 27.42 15.00 -29.15
CA GLN A 479 27.83 16.17 -28.36
C GLN A 479 28.24 17.39 -29.21
N ASP A 480 27.55 17.61 -30.34
CA ASP A 480 27.79 18.71 -31.28
C ASP A 480 26.90 19.96 -31.05
N GLY A 481 25.98 19.88 -30.08
CA GLY A 481 25.02 20.93 -29.72
C GLY A 481 23.68 20.85 -30.45
N LEU A 482 23.47 19.84 -31.30
CA LEU A 482 22.22 19.53 -31.97
C LEU A 482 21.64 18.23 -31.41
N ASN A 483 20.34 18.23 -31.11
CA ASN A 483 19.67 17.02 -30.66
C ASN A 483 19.41 16.08 -31.83
N ASP A 484 19.88 14.85 -31.71
CA ASP A 484 19.55 13.74 -32.61
C ASP A 484 18.26 13.05 -32.16
N LEU A 485 17.85 12.05 -32.95
CA LEU A 485 16.72 11.19 -32.61
C LEU A 485 17.21 9.75 -32.38
N ILE A 486 16.95 9.24 -31.18
CA ILE A 486 17.34 7.89 -30.77
C ILE A 486 16.12 7.00 -30.74
N VAL A 487 16.24 5.84 -31.40
CA VAL A 487 15.19 4.82 -31.46
C VAL A 487 15.71 3.53 -30.83
N LEU A 488 15.07 3.10 -29.74
CA LEU A 488 15.39 1.83 -29.09
C LEU A 488 14.40 0.74 -29.46
N ILE A 489 14.95 -0.39 -29.90
CA ILE A 489 14.20 -1.53 -30.43
C ILE A 489 14.65 -2.79 -29.68
N PRO A 490 13.73 -3.60 -29.14
CA PRO A 490 14.04 -4.87 -28.48
C PRO A 490 14.93 -5.77 -29.34
N TYR A 491 15.99 -6.31 -28.74
CA TYR A 491 16.93 -7.25 -29.36
C TYR A 491 17.72 -6.75 -30.57
N GLU A 492 17.56 -5.49 -30.96
CA GLU A 492 18.21 -4.90 -32.13
C GLU A 492 19.29 -3.87 -31.78
N LYS A 493 19.96 -3.36 -32.81
CA LYS A 493 20.89 -2.23 -32.69
C LYS A 493 20.11 -0.96 -32.36
N ILE A 494 20.80 0.02 -31.77
CA ILE A 494 20.25 1.34 -31.56
C ILE A 494 20.26 2.05 -32.90
N LYS A 495 19.09 2.50 -33.35
CA LYS A 495 18.99 3.34 -34.54
C LYS A 495 19.10 4.80 -34.13
N VAL A 496 20.03 5.51 -34.74
CA VAL A 496 20.21 6.94 -34.53
C VAL A 496 19.94 7.66 -35.85
N LEU A 497 19.08 8.67 -35.79
CA LEU A 497 18.86 9.62 -36.87
C LEU A 497 19.62 10.88 -36.47
N LEU A 498 20.81 11.05 -37.04
CA LEU A 498 21.76 12.12 -36.72
C LEU A 498 21.34 13.41 -37.40
N GLN A 499 21.24 14.48 -36.64
CA GLN A 499 20.85 15.77 -37.17
C GLN A 499 22.00 16.39 -37.97
N VAL A 500 21.71 16.73 -39.22
CA VAL A 500 22.62 17.51 -40.06
C VAL A 500 21.92 18.81 -40.42
N ARG A 501 22.57 19.95 -40.15
CA ARG A 501 21.95 21.27 -40.38
C ARG A 501 21.42 21.39 -41.80
N ASP A 502 20.16 21.80 -41.89
CA ASP A 502 19.42 22.03 -43.14
C ASP A 502 19.35 20.82 -44.08
N GLN A 503 19.55 19.61 -43.55
CA GLN A 503 19.51 18.34 -44.30
C GLN A 503 18.58 17.33 -43.60
N PRO A 504 18.11 16.29 -44.33
CA PRO A 504 17.50 15.12 -43.70
C PRO A 504 18.47 14.49 -42.68
N PHE A 505 17.92 13.75 -41.72
CA PHE A 505 18.74 13.06 -40.73
C PHE A 505 19.57 11.95 -41.39
N ASP A 506 20.83 11.80 -41.00
CA ASP A 506 21.62 10.65 -41.40
C ASP A 506 21.25 9.43 -40.53
N GLU A 507 20.93 8.30 -41.17
CA GLU A 507 20.50 7.09 -40.47
C GLU A 507 21.67 6.13 -40.24
N GLU A 508 21.90 5.75 -38.98
CA GLU A 508 22.93 4.78 -38.60
C GLU A 508 22.42 3.76 -37.57
N ASP A 509 22.83 2.50 -37.74
CA ASP A 509 22.50 1.40 -36.82
C ASP A 509 23.73 1.01 -36.01
N ILE A 510 23.75 1.42 -34.75
CA ILE A 510 24.91 1.31 -33.86
C ILE A 510 24.69 0.20 -32.85
N ALA A 511 25.67 -0.69 -32.73
CA ALA A 511 25.61 -1.76 -31.74
C ALA A 511 25.72 -1.17 -30.31
N PRO A 512 24.79 -1.47 -29.40
CA PRO A 512 24.96 -1.13 -27.99
C PRO A 512 26.21 -1.86 -27.44
N PRO A 513 27.10 -1.18 -26.68
CA PRO A 513 28.39 -1.75 -26.31
C PRO A 513 28.29 -3.00 -25.42
N GLY A 514 27.14 -3.29 -24.79
CA GLY A 514 26.89 -4.47 -23.95
C GLY A 514 26.09 -5.59 -24.62
N GLY A 515 25.75 -5.42 -25.91
CA GLY A 515 24.79 -6.24 -26.64
C GLY A 515 23.37 -5.69 -26.53
N SER A 516 22.49 -6.17 -27.42
CA SER A 516 21.09 -5.79 -27.42
C SER A 516 20.33 -6.42 -26.24
N THR A 517 19.24 -5.78 -25.83
CA THR A 517 18.44 -6.19 -24.67
C THR A 517 16.97 -6.31 -25.05
N GLU A 518 16.22 -7.11 -24.30
CA GLU A 518 14.77 -7.29 -24.49
C GLU A 518 13.99 -6.00 -24.21
N GLN A 519 14.34 -5.31 -23.14
CA GLN A 519 13.72 -4.06 -22.72
C GLN A 519 14.81 -2.99 -22.72
N PRO A 520 15.13 -2.41 -23.89
CA PRO A 520 16.10 -1.35 -23.96
C PRO A 520 15.52 -0.08 -23.32
N TRP A 521 16.37 0.61 -22.57
CA TRP A 521 16.00 1.80 -21.82
C TRP A 521 17.14 2.83 -21.91
N MET A 522 16.78 4.12 -21.86
CA MET A 522 17.75 5.20 -21.85
C MET A 522 17.35 6.38 -20.95
N SER A 523 18.37 7.12 -20.53
CA SER A 523 18.26 8.51 -20.05
C SER A 523 19.54 9.26 -20.44
N ALA A 524 19.72 10.48 -19.94
CA ALA A 524 20.93 11.25 -20.15
C ALA A 524 21.40 11.93 -18.87
N ALA A 525 22.72 11.99 -18.67
CA ALA A 525 23.35 12.75 -17.60
C ALA A 525 24.82 13.01 -17.93
N ASP A 526 25.37 14.13 -17.43
CA ASP A 526 26.82 14.33 -17.39
C ASP A 526 27.41 13.38 -16.34
N ALA A 527 28.00 12.28 -16.81
CA ALA A 527 28.51 11.20 -15.95
C ALA A 527 30.02 11.30 -15.76
N ASP A 528 30.73 12.05 -16.61
CA ASP A 528 32.18 12.17 -16.58
C ASP A 528 32.69 13.57 -16.16
N GLY A 529 31.79 14.53 -15.96
CA GLY A 529 32.07 15.88 -15.46
C GLY A 529 32.56 16.86 -16.52
N ASP A 530 32.40 16.56 -17.80
CA ASP A 530 32.81 17.45 -18.89
C ASP A 530 31.76 18.54 -19.22
N GLY A 531 30.62 18.54 -18.54
CA GLY A 531 29.53 19.50 -18.70
C GLY A 531 28.58 19.17 -19.84
N LYS A 532 28.77 18.03 -20.52
CA LYS A 532 27.89 17.54 -21.58
C LYS A 532 27.21 16.25 -21.15
N PRO A 533 25.90 16.10 -21.38
CA PRO A 533 25.22 14.88 -21.00
C PRO A 533 25.62 13.72 -21.92
N GLU A 534 25.99 12.59 -21.33
CA GLU A 534 26.11 11.31 -22.01
C GLU A 534 24.76 10.60 -22.11
N LEU A 535 24.64 9.72 -23.11
CA LEU A 535 23.56 8.75 -23.19
C LEU A 535 23.80 7.63 -22.18
N LEU A 536 22.87 7.43 -21.25
CA LEU A 536 22.92 6.36 -20.26
C LEU A 536 22.15 5.14 -20.76
N LEU A 537 22.82 3.98 -20.84
CA LEU A 537 22.23 2.72 -21.30
C LEU A 537 22.31 1.65 -20.20
N ALA A 538 21.15 1.19 -19.73
CA ALA A 538 21.04 0.11 -18.76
C ALA A 538 21.22 -1.26 -19.44
N GLN A 539 22.20 -2.04 -19.00
CA GLN A 539 22.60 -3.29 -19.67
C GLN A 539 23.08 -4.33 -18.66
N LYS A 540 22.37 -5.47 -18.58
CA LYS A 540 22.74 -6.60 -17.70
C LYS A 540 22.93 -6.10 -16.26
N ASN A 541 24.14 -6.19 -15.71
CA ASN A 541 24.48 -5.82 -14.34
C ASN A 541 25.19 -4.45 -14.24
N PHE A 542 25.16 -3.62 -15.28
CA PHE A 542 25.82 -2.32 -15.30
C PHE A 542 25.01 -1.25 -16.06
N LEU A 543 25.35 0.01 -15.80
CA LEU A 543 24.96 1.18 -16.57
C LEU A 543 26.20 1.67 -17.34
N ARG A 544 26.02 2.10 -18.59
CA ARG A 544 27.09 2.76 -19.36
C ARG A 544 26.68 4.14 -19.79
N ALA A 545 27.59 5.09 -19.58
CA ALA A 545 27.53 6.42 -20.18
C ALA A 545 28.31 6.37 -21.50
N VAL A 546 27.64 6.70 -22.60
CA VAL A 546 28.21 6.58 -23.94
C VAL A 546 28.05 7.85 -24.74
N VAL A 547 29.04 8.10 -25.60
CA VAL A 547 29.00 9.14 -26.64
C VAL A 547 29.24 8.46 -27.98
N TRP A 548 28.54 8.91 -29.00
CA TRP A 548 28.80 8.48 -30.37
C TRP A 548 30.16 9.05 -30.84
N GLN A 549 31.08 8.19 -31.30
CA GLN A 549 32.25 8.62 -32.05
C GLN A 549 32.40 7.98 -33.45
N VAL A 550 33.25 8.58 -34.26
CA VAL A 550 33.72 8.05 -35.55
C VAL A 550 34.96 7.16 -35.33
N GLU A 551 34.94 5.91 -35.80
CA GLU A 551 36.05 4.96 -35.62
C GLU A 551 37.09 5.03 -36.75
N THR A 552 36.67 5.16 -38.00
CA THR A 552 37.59 5.31 -39.13
C THR A 552 37.09 6.38 -40.09
N ASN A 553 37.95 7.36 -40.34
CA ASN A 553 37.71 8.43 -41.32
C ASN A 553 38.79 8.35 -42.39
N ARG A 554 38.75 7.32 -43.25
CA ARG A 554 39.60 7.26 -44.44
C ARG A 554 38.95 8.09 -45.55
N PRO A 555 39.72 8.89 -46.31
CA PRO A 555 39.18 9.76 -47.36
C PRO A 555 38.29 9.05 -48.41
N ASP A 556 38.51 7.74 -48.62
CA ASP A 556 37.86 6.96 -49.67
C ASP A 556 36.81 5.93 -49.16
N SER A 557 36.39 5.99 -47.89
CA SER A 557 35.36 5.07 -47.35
C SER A 557 34.34 5.77 -46.46
N LYS A 558 33.08 5.28 -46.46
CA LYS A 558 32.05 5.75 -45.52
C LYS A 558 32.57 5.60 -44.09
N PRO A 559 32.47 6.65 -43.24
CA PRO A 559 32.88 6.56 -41.85
C PRO A 559 32.13 5.43 -41.13
N THR A 560 32.85 4.69 -40.28
CA THR A 560 32.24 3.71 -39.37
C THR A 560 32.04 4.32 -37.99
N TYR A 561 30.95 3.95 -37.35
CA TYR A 561 30.46 4.59 -36.13
C TYR A 561 30.33 3.59 -34.99
N SER A 562 30.66 4.02 -33.78
CA SER A 562 30.41 3.23 -32.57
C SER A 562 30.17 4.11 -31.35
N PHE A 563 29.58 3.51 -30.32
CA PHE A 563 29.51 4.11 -29.00
C PHE A 563 30.84 3.95 -28.29
N ARG A 564 31.48 5.07 -27.98
CA ARG A 564 32.58 5.10 -27.02
C ARG A 564 31.98 5.12 -25.62
N VAL A 565 32.35 4.11 -24.83
CA VAL A 565 32.03 4.08 -23.40
C VAL A 565 32.93 5.09 -22.69
N LYS A 566 32.32 6.10 -22.08
CA LYS A 566 32.99 7.11 -21.27
C LYS A 566 33.12 6.63 -19.84
N GLU A 567 32.03 6.10 -19.29
CA GLU A 567 31.96 5.54 -17.95
C GLU A 567 31.17 4.22 -17.93
N GLN A 568 31.53 3.33 -17.01
CA GLN A 568 30.74 2.15 -16.68
C GLN A 568 30.53 2.07 -15.17
N ILE A 569 29.26 2.03 -14.77
CA ILE A 569 28.83 1.97 -13.38
C ILE A 569 28.24 0.59 -13.13
N ASN A 570 28.88 -0.21 -12.28
CA ASN A 570 28.40 -1.55 -11.98
C ASN A 570 27.30 -1.51 -10.92
N GLY A 571 26.33 -2.40 -11.04
CA GLY A 571 25.36 -2.65 -9.97
C GLY A 571 26.03 -3.24 -8.72
N ALA A 572 25.24 -3.38 -7.65
CA ALA A 572 25.73 -3.83 -6.35
C ALA A 572 26.30 -5.27 -6.33
N GLY A 573 26.01 -6.09 -7.34
CA GLY A 573 26.54 -7.46 -7.43
C GLY A 573 26.58 -8.03 -8.84
N SER A 574 27.19 -9.20 -8.99
CA SER A 574 27.26 -9.93 -10.27
C SER A 574 25.90 -10.42 -10.77
N ASN A 575 24.94 -10.61 -9.85
CA ASN A 575 23.56 -10.97 -10.17
C ASN A 575 22.64 -9.76 -10.36
N SER A 576 23.16 -8.53 -10.32
CA SER A 576 22.35 -7.34 -10.57
C SER A 576 21.72 -7.36 -11.96
N ARG A 577 20.48 -6.84 -12.07
CA ARG A 577 19.83 -6.59 -13.36
C ARG A 577 19.36 -5.14 -13.41
N ILE A 578 20.20 -4.27 -13.96
CA ILE A 578 19.95 -2.83 -14.08
C ILE A 578 19.01 -2.61 -15.26
N VAL A 579 17.84 -2.04 -15.00
CA VAL A 579 16.80 -1.80 -16.02
C VAL A 579 16.55 -0.32 -16.29
N ALA A 580 16.89 0.56 -15.35
CA ALA A 580 16.74 2.01 -15.49
C ALA A 580 17.73 2.76 -14.59
N ALA A 581 17.93 4.04 -14.88
CA ALA A 581 18.75 4.93 -14.07
C ALA A 581 18.14 6.36 -14.00
N ALA A 582 18.57 7.15 -13.04
CA ALA A 582 18.25 8.58 -13.03
C ALA A 582 19.38 9.34 -12.34
N ALA A 583 19.67 10.54 -12.83
CA ALA A 583 20.66 11.43 -12.22
C ALA A 583 19.95 12.49 -11.37
N LEU A 584 20.43 12.69 -10.15
CA LEU A 584 19.91 13.71 -9.24
C LEU A 584 21.06 14.45 -8.55
N PRO A 585 21.10 15.79 -8.59
CA PRO A 585 22.11 16.56 -7.86
C PRO A 585 21.98 16.32 -6.35
N ASN A 586 23.07 15.92 -5.69
CA ASN A 586 23.08 15.69 -4.24
C ASN A 586 23.46 16.93 -3.42
N GLY A 587 23.64 18.07 -4.08
CA GLY A 587 23.95 19.37 -3.48
C GLY A 587 25.37 19.53 -2.90
N THR A 588 26.20 18.48 -2.91
CA THR A 588 27.54 18.50 -2.31
C THR A 588 28.64 18.13 -3.29
N ASN A 589 28.35 17.22 -4.22
CA ASN A 589 29.23 16.84 -5.30
C ASN A 589 28.99 17.75 -6.52
N HIS A 590 30.05 17.96 -7.31
CA HIS A 590 29.95 18.67 -8.58
C HIS A 590 29.10 17.92 -9.60
N LEU A 591 29.16 16.58 -9.57
CA LEU A 591 28.37 15.69 -10.40
C LEU A 591 27.12 15.23 -9.67
N ALA A 592 26.05 15.02 -10.44
CA ALA A 592 24.84 14.38 -9.92
C ALA A 592 25.13 12.95 -9.47
N SER A 593 24.47 12.52 -8.41
CA SER A 593 24.47 11.10 -8.04
C SER A 593 23.61 10.32 -9.03
N LEU A 594 23.97 9.07 -9.29
CA LEU A 594 23.22 8.16 -10.15
C LEU A 594 22.45 7.17 -9.29
N PHE A 595 21.15 7.07 -9.54
CA PHE A 595 20.30 6.03 -8.98
C PHE A 595 20.06 4.96 -10.03
N LEU A 596 20.34 3.70 -9.71
CA LEU A 596 20.16 2.56 -10.61
C LEU A 596 19.03 1.66 -10.10
N LEU A 597 18.04 1.38 -10.94
CA LEU A 597 16.98 0.43 -10.63
C LEU A 597 17.46 -0.99 -10.91
N ASP A 598 17.66 -1.77 -9.85
CA ASP A 598 18.03 -3.18 -9.93
C ASP A 598 16.78 -4.06 -9.75
N ALA A 599 16.28 -4.59 -10.87
CA ALA A 599 15.06 -5.40 -10.91
C ALA A 599 15.25 -6.82 -10.34
N GLU A 600 16.49 -7.34 -10.32
CA GLU A 600 16.76 -8.68 -9.75
C GLU A 600 16.92 -8.60 -8.23
N ARG A 601 17.64 -7.59 -7.74
CA ARG A 601 17.88 -7.39 -6.31
C ARG A 601 16.77 -6.63 -5.60
N LYS A 602 15.80 -6.07 -6.35
CA LYS A 602 14.67 -5.28 -5.85
C LYS A 602 15.12 -4.08 -5.02
N CYS A 603 16.08 -3.32 -5.55
CA CYS A 603 16.62 -2.16 -4.86
C CYS A 603 16.92 -1.00 -5.80
N LEU A 604 16.88 0.22 -5.26
CA LEU A 604 17.46 1.39 -5.87
C LEU A 604 18.90 1.55 -5.37
N THR A 605 19.87 1.46 -6.27
CA THR A 605 21.29 1.59 -5.94
C THR A 605 21.72 3.04 -6.13
N LEU A 606 22.14 3.71 -5.06
CA LEU A 606 22.75 5.04 -5.12
C LEU A 606 24.24 4.92 -5.39
N CYS A 607 24.68 5.52 -6.49
CA CYS A 607 26.07 5.60 -6.91
C CYS A 607 26.54 7.06 -6.93
N GLU A 608 27.77 7.28 -6.46
CA GLU A 608 28.43 8.59 -6.51
C GLU A 608 29.85 8.44 -7.04
N ARG A 609 30.35 9.51 -7.64
CA ARG A 609 31.72 9.57 -8.15
C ARG A 609 32.61 10.21 -7.10
N ASP A 610 33.65 9.49 -6.69
CA ASP A 610 34.59 9.97 -5.68
C ASP A 610 35.58 11.00 -6.23
N ALA A 611 36.42 11.56 -5.35
CA ALA A 611 37.43 12.54 -5.72
C ALA A 611 38.53 12.01 -6.67
N ALA A 612 38.66 10.69 -6.80
CA ALA A 612 39.56 10.05 -7.78
C ALA A 612 38.88 9.84 -9.14
N GLY A 613 37.62 10.23 -9.29
CA GLY A 613 36.82 10.08 -10.51
C GLY A 613 36.21 8.69 -10.67
N ILE A 614 36.16 7.87 -9.60
CA ILE A 614 35.66 6.50 -9.66
C ILE A 614 34.22 6.45 -9.13
N TRP A 615 33.33 5.83 -9.91
CA TRP A 615 31.96 5.55 -9.49
C TRP A 615 31.91 4.42 -8.44
N GLN A 616 31.26 4.69 -7.31
CA GLN A 616 31.11 3.77 -6.19
C GLN A 616 29.64 3.62 -5.81
N VAL A 617 29.25 2.42 -5.39
CA VAL A 617 27.96 2.20 -4.73
C VAL A 617 28.04 2.74 -3.30
N VAL A 618 27.21 3.73 -3.00
CA VAL A 618 27.15 4.39 -1.69
C VAL A 618 26.11 3.72 -0.80
N ARG A 619 24.91 3.45 -1.35
CA ARG A 619 23.79 2.82 -0.63
C ARG A 619 22.94 1.97 -1.56
N ASN A 620 22.31 0.94 -1.00
CA ASN A 620 21.27 0.16 -1.64
C ASN A 620 19.98 0.35 -0.83
N LEU A 621 18.97 0.93 -1.46
CA LEU A 621 17.66 1.18 -0.86
C LEU A 621 16.71 0.07 -1.28
N PRO A 622 16.22 -0.77 -0.36
CA PRO A 622 15.30 -1.86 -0.71
C PRO A 622 13.96 -1.28 -1.21
N LEU A 623 13.39 -1.93 -2.22
CA LEU A 623 12.07 -1.57 -2.75
C LEU A 623 11.04 -2.61 -2.31
N PRO A 624 9.90 -2.20 -1.70
CA PRO A 624 8.85 -3.14 -1.29
C PRO A 624 8.15 -3.78 -2.48
N VAL A 625 8.20 -3.14 -3.66
CA VAL A 625 7.65 -3.59 -4.94
C VAL A 625 8.70 -3.37 -6.03
N SER A 626 8.76 -4.27 -7.04
CA SER A 626 9.91 -4.34 -7.97
C SER A 626 9.54 -4.53 -9.44
N ASP A 627 8.30 -4.24 -9.85
CA ASP A 627 7.84 -4.39 -11.24
C ASP A 627 8.09 -3.13 -12.10
N PHE A 628 8.75 -2.12 -11.53
CA PHE A 628 9.12 -0.89 -12.23
C PHE A 628 10.16 -1.15 -13.32
N THR A 629 10.00 -0.44 -14.44
CA THR A 629 10.87 -0.57 -15.62
C THR A 629 11.45 0.76 -16.09
N SER A 630 11.07 1.86 -15.43
CA SER A 630 11.56 3.20 -15.75
C SER A 630 11.80 4.02 -14.49
N LEU A 631 12.79 4.93 -14.58
CA LEU A 631 13.09 5.95 -13.58
C LEU A 631 13.08 7.34 -14.22
N GLN A 632 12.67 8.34 -13.45
CA GLN A 632 12.75 9.75 -13.83
C GLN A 632 13.09 10.59 -12.60
N ALA A 633 14.02 11.53 -12.72
CA ALA A 633 14.21 12.55 -11.69
C ALA A 633 13.07 13.58 -11.79
N ILE A 634 12.37 13.82 -10.69
CA ILE A 634 11.22 14.73 -10.63
C ILE A 634 11.31 15.66 -9.43
N ALA A 635 10.56 16.76 -9.50
CA ALA A 635 10.41 17.69 -8.41
C ALA A 635 9.06 17.43 -7.71
N ILE A 636 9.12 17.18 -6.40
CA ILE A 636 7.95 16.99 -5.53
C ILE A 636 7.99 18.06 -4.44
N GLY A 637 7.00 18.94 -4.39
CA GLY A 637 6.92 20.10 -3.48
C GLY A 637 8.05 21.11 -3.69
N ALA A 638 8.65 21.12 -4.87
CA ALA A 638 9.83 21.93 -5.18
C ALA A 638 9.90 22.24 -6.68
N THR A 639 10.67 23.27 -7.05
CA THR A 639 10.89 23.66 -8.45
C THR A 639 12.15 23.04 -9.07
N GLN A 640 12.94 22.32 -8.27
CA GLN A 640 14.11 21.58 -8.72
C GLN A 640 13.93 20.10 -8.37
N PRO A 641 14.40 19.17 -9.21
CA PRO A 641 14.30 17.75 -8.90
C PRO A 641 14.93 17.41 -7.55
N ASN A 642 14.15 16.75 -6.70
CA ASN A 642 14.52 16.32 -5.34
C ASN A 642 14.10 14.87 -5.06
N SER A 643 13.51 14.20 -6.05
CA SER A 643 12.88 12.90 -5.93
C SER A 643 13.16 12.05 -7.17
N ILE A 644 13.10 10.73 -7.01
CA ILE A 644 13.10 9.79 -8.13
C ILE A 644 11.71 9.16 -8.22
N ALA A 645 11.10 9.27 -9.40
CA ALA A 645 9.89 8.56 -9.78
C ALA A 645 10.21 7.22 -10.45
N PHE A 646 9.31 6.27 -10.25
CA PHE A 646 9.35 4.92 -10.76
C PHE A 646 8.04 4.66 -11.50
N MET A 647 8.13 4.02 -12.66
CA MET A 647 6.96 3.75 -13.48
C MET A 647 6.95 2.29 -13.92
N SER A 648 5.78 1.66 -13.81
CA SER A 648 5.46 0.34 -14.32
C SER A 648 4.12 0.39 -15.07
N LEU A 649 3.64 -0.76 -15.53
CA LEU A 649 2.34 -0.87 -16.19
C LEU A 649 1.15 -0.66 -15.22
N ASN A 650 1.32 -1.02 -13.95
CA ASN A 650 0.22 -1.09 -12.95
C ASN A 650 0.48 -0.22 -11.71
N SER A 651 1.59 0.52 -11.68
CA SER A 651 1.96 1.34 -10.54
C SER A 651 2.85 2.51 -10.95
N VAL A 652 2.69 3.62 -10.25
CA VAL A 652 3.64 4.71 -10.18
C VAL A 652 4.16 4.76 -8.76
N ALA A 653 5.43 5.09 -8.56
CA ALA A 653 5.97 5.33 -7.23
C ALA A 653 6.95 6.48 -7.26
N TRP A 654 7.25 7.04 -6.09
CA TRP A 654 8.32 8.02 -5.95
C TRP A 654 8.98 7.91 -4.57
N MET A 655 10.22 8.37 -4.52
CA MET A 655 10.99 8.51 -3.28
C MET A 655 11.60 9.90 -3.26
N GLY A 656 11.17 10.71 -2.30
CA GLY A 656 11.73 12.04 -2.07
C GLY A 656 12.91 11.97 -1.11
N PHE A 657 14.03 12.58 -1.48
CA PHE A 657 15.28 12.52 -0.70
C PHE A 657 15.44 13.71 0.26
N THR A 658 14.32 14.27 0.73
CA THR A 658 14.24 15.42 1.64
C THR A 658 13.08 15.25 2.62
N GLY A 659 12.99 16.11 3.63
CA GLY A 659 11.84 16.17 4.53
C GLY A 659 11.83 15.15 5.68
N GLU A 660 10.63 14.67 5.99
CA GLU A 660 10.30 13.76 7.09
C GLU A 660 9.85 12.39 6.55
N VAL A 661 10.12 11.35 7.33
CA VAL A 661 9.71 9.97 7.06
C VAL A 661 8.83 9.47 8.20
N TRP A 662 8.09 8.40 7.92
CA TRP A 662 7.43 7.68 8.98
C TRP A 662 8.39 6.68 9.63
N GLU A 663 8.20 6.46 10.92
CA GLU A 663 8.79 5.35 11.66
C GLU A 663 7.70 4.60 12.41
N PHE A 664 7.93 3.30 12.61
CA PHE A 664 7.13 2.48 13.51
C PHE A 664 7.91 2.35 14.82
N ALA A 665 7.66 3.28 15.74
CA ALA A 665 8.45 3.46 16.94
C ALA A 665 8.07 2.44 18.01
N GLU A 666 9.04 1.65 18.47
CA GLU A 666 8.85 0.76 19.63
C GLU A 666 8.55 1.59 20.88
N LEU A 667 7.46 1.21 21.57
CA LEU A 667 7.06 1.80 22.84
C LEU A 667 7.50 0.89 23.99
N ASP A 668 7.13 -0.39 23.94
CA ASP A 668 7.62 -1.44 24.85
C ASP A 668 7.40 -2.84 24.25
N GLY A 669 7.95 -3.88 24.90
CA GLY A 669 7.74 -5.27 24.48
C GLY A 669 7.49 -6.23 25.62
N TYR A 670 6.77 -7.30 25.31
CA TYR A 670 6.37 -8.35 26.25
C TYR A 670 6.76 -9.73 25.74
N GLU A 671 7.28 -10.57 26.63
CA GLU A 671 7.51 -11.98 26.38
C GLU A 671 6.75 -12.79 27.43
N THR A 672 6.04 -13.84 26.99
CA THR A 672 5.32 -14.69 27.92
C THR A 672 6.29 -15.44 28.84
N PRO A 673 6.12 -15.38 30.19
CA PRO A 673 6.91 -16.23 31.08
C PRO A 673 6.65 -17.75 30.94
N ILE A 674 5.69 -18.18 30.12
CA ILE A 674 5.44 -19.61 29.88
C ILE A 674 6.60 -20.16 29.07
N LYS A 675 7.32 -21.12 29.65
CA LYS A 675 8.40 -21.82 28.95
C LYS A 675 7.83 -22.54 27.73
N ASP A 676 8.44 -22.30 26.58
CA ASP A 676 8.02 -22.82 25.27
C ASP A 676 6.58 -22.37 24.91
N GLY A 677 6.13 -21.23 25.43
CA GLY A 677 4.85 -20.62 25.14
C GLY A 677 4.75 -20.07 23.72
N TYR A 678 3.52 -19.93 23.24
CA TYR A 678 3.21 -19.48 21.89
C TYR A 678 2.04 -18.50 21.92
N LEU A 679 2.35 -17.21 21.91
CA LEU A 679 1.33 -16.17 21.76
C LEU A 679 0.79 -16.21 20.32
N SER A 680 -0.47 -16.59 20.13
CA SER A 680 -1.08 -16.69 18.81
C SER A 680 -1.76 -15.40 18.40
N ASP A 681 -2.40 -14.72 19.35
CA ASP A 681 -3.23 -13.55 19.10
C ASP A 681 -3.33 -12.64 20.34
N VAL A 682 -3.92 -11.45 20.17
CA VAL A 682 -4.12 -10.47 21.24
C VAL A 682 -5.39 -9.65 21.01
N VAL A 683 -6.06 -9.28 22.09
CA VAL A 683 -7.17 -8.31 22.10
C VAL A 683 -6.96 -7.29 23.20
N SER A 684 -7.61 -6.13 23.09
CA SER A 684 -7.55 -5.06 24.09
C SER A 684 -8.94 -4.67 24.60
N GLY A 685 -8.97 -4.13 25.82
CA GLY A 685 -10.15 -3.52 26.44
C GLY A 685 -9.89 -3.12 27.88
N ASP A 686 -10.66 -2.19 28.41
CA ASP A 686 -10.49 -1.67 29.77
C ASP A 686 -11.06 -2.67 30.81
N LEU A 687 -10.25 -3.67 31.19
CA LEU A 687 -10.65 -4.78 32.04
C LEU A 687 -10.57 -4.44 33.54
N ASN A 688 -9.89 -3.36 33.91
CA ASN A 688 -9.76 -2.91 35.29
C ASN A 688 -10.59 -1.63 35.58
N ASN A 689 -11.24 -1.06 34.56
CA ASN A 689 -12.06 0.14 34.58
C ASN A 689 -11.28 1.40 35.03
N ASP A 690 -10.04 1.55 34.57
CA ASP A 690 -9.18 2.70 34.84
C ASP A 690 -9.15 3.75 33.71
N GLY A 691 -9.90 3.50 32.63
CA GLY A 691 -9.98 4.34 31.45
C GLY A 691 -8.91 4.07 30.40
N ARG A 692 -8.03 3.07 30.61
CA ARG A 692 -7.03 2.60 29.64
C ARG A 692 -7.33 1.17 29.26
N LYS A 693 -6.84 0.74 28.10
CA LYS A 693 -7.06 -0.64 27.66
C LYS A 693 -5.93 -1.55 28.11
N ASP A 694 -6.32 -2.68 28.67
CA ASP A 694 -5.45 -3.80 28.98
C ASP A 694 -5.39 -4.77 27.81
N LEU A 695 -4.30 -5.52 27.69
CA LEU A 695 -4.09 -6.53 26.66
C LEU A 695 -4.33 -7.93 27.21
N VAL A 696 -5.00 -8.77 26.42
CA VAL A 696 -5.15 -10.21 26.69
C VAL A 696 -4.54 -10.99 25.54
N PHE A 697 -3.40 -11.63 25.79
CA PHE A 697 -2.76 -12.50 24.81
C PHE A 697 -3.29 -13.94 24.91
N LEU A 698 -3.58 -14.54 23.76
CA LEU A 698 -3.95 -15.95 23.63
C LEU A 698 -2.68 -16.79 23.53
N GLU A 699 -2.41 -17.64 24.52
CA GLU A 699 -1.27 -18.55 24.52
C GLU A 699 -1.72 -19.98 24.24
N THR A 700 -1.31 -20.54 23.10
CA THR A 700 -1.91 -21.76 22.56
C THR A 700 -1.02 -23.01 22.67
N ALA A 701 0.19 -22.90 23.21
CA ALA A 701 1.03 -24.08 23.47
C ALA A 701 0.65 -24.75 24.79
N LYS A 702 0.14 -23.99 25.76
CA LYS A 702 -0.31 -24.48 27.08
C LYS A 702 -1.75 -24.09 27.41
N ASN A 703 -2.44 -23.37 26.53
CA ASN A 703 -3.85 -22.97 26.63
C ASN A 703 -4.09 -21.95 27.76
N TYR A 704 -3.25 -20.91 27.81
CA TYR A 704 -3.30 -19.84 28.80
C TYR A 704 -3.83 -18.54 28.20
N LEU A 705 -4.29 -17.67 29.10
CA LEU A 705 -4.48 -16.25 28.82
C LEU A 705 -3.48 -15.46 29.66
N ASP A 706 -2.82 -14.50 29.03
CA ASP A 706 -1.92 -13.56 29.69
C ASP A 706 -2.55 -12.16 29.66
N ILE A 707 -2.87 -11.60 30.84
CA ILE A 707 -3.28 -10.19 30.98
C ILE A 707 -2.04 -9.34 31.20
N VAL A 708 -1.91 -8.29 30.40
CA VAL A 708 -0.82 -7.32 30.44
C VAL A 708 -1.42 -5.91 30.39
N THR A 709 -1.11 -5.07 31.38
CA THR A 709 -1.58 -3.68 31.43
C THR A 709 -0.63 -2.77 30.65
N PHE A 710 -1.17 -1.73 30.02
CA PHE A 710 -0.38 -0.67 29.37
C PHE A 710 -0.31 0.59 30.25
N GLU A 711 0.77 0.73 31.01
CA GLU A 711 0.96 1.77 32.03
C GLU A 711 1.74 2.98 31.49
N PRO A 712 1.53 4.20 32.03
CA PRO A 712 2.25 5.38 31.57
C PRO A 712 3.78 5.32 31.75
N PRO A 713 4.57 5.95 30.84
CA PRO A 713 4.09 6.58 29.62
C PRO A 713 3.72 5.56 28.54
N HIS A 714 4.40 4.40 28.46
CA HIS A 714 4.08 3.34 27.51
C HIS A 714 4.74 2.00 27.95
N GLN A 715 4.37 1.45 29.10
CA GLN A 715 5.03 0.26 29.69
C GLN A 715 4.06 -0.92 29.78
N LEU A 716 4.47 -2.07 29.26
CA LEU A 716 3.77 -3.34 29.38
C LEU A 716 4.12 -4.01 30.72
N VAL A 717 3.11 -4.16 31.58
CA VAL A 717 3.27 -4.78 32.90
C VAL A 717 2.42 -6.05 32.98
N PRO A 718 3.01 -7.24 33.23
CA PRO A 718 2.25 -8.46 33.42
C PRO A 718 1.34 -8.33 34.66
N ALA A 719 0.06 -8.62 34.50
CA ALA A 719 -0.92 -8.45 35.58
C ALA A 719 -1.53 -9.77 36.04
N GLY A 720 -1.90 -10.65 35.11
CA GLY A 720 -2.62 -11.87 35.43
C GLY A 720 -2.36 -12.97 34.41
N ARG A 721 -2.50 -14.22 34.85
CA ARG A 721 -2.41 -15.38 33.97
C ARG A 721 -3.14 -16.58 34.56
N TRP A 722 -3.90 -17.29 33.75
CA TRP A 722 -4.49 -18.57 34.13
C TRP A 722 -4.63 -19.49 32.91
N GLN A 723 -4.70 -20.79 33.20
CA GLN A 723 -4.99 -21.80 32.18
C GLN A 723 -6.50 -21.83 31.94
N VAL A 724 -6.91 -21.77 30.68
CA VAL A 724 -8.32 -21.77 30.29
C VAL A 724 -8.93 -23.17 30.41
N PHE A 725 -8.17 -24.19 30.02
CA PHE A 725 -8.57 -25.59 30.14
C PHE A 725 -7.36 -26.53 30.21
N GLU A 726 -7.53 -27.66 30.88
CA GLU A 726 -6.57 -28.76 30.88
C GLU A 726 -6.95 -29.79 29.80
N GLU A 727 -6.02 -30.06 28.87
CA GLU A 727 -6.18 -31.23 27.99
C GLU A 727 -5.83 -32.51 28.75
N ARG A 728 -6.86 -33.27 29.16
CA ARG A 728 -6.66 -34.67 29.54
C ARG A 728 -6.59 -35.50 28.27
N THR A 729 -5.37 -35.84 27.85
CA THR A 729 -5.12 -36.75 26.71
C THR A 729 -5.89 -38.05 26.89
N PHE A 730 -7.08 -38.19 26.28
CA PHE A 730 -7.61 -39.45 25.76
C PHE A 730 -8.85 -39.21 24.88
N ARG A 731 -8.71 -39.47 23.58
CA ARG A 731 -9.75 -39.73 22.55
C ARG A 731 -10.80 -38.63 22.28
N GLY A 732 -10.47 -37.77 21.32
CA GLY A 732 -11.41 -36.98 20.52
C GLY A 732 -10.63 -36.32 19.38
N ARG A 733 -11.21 -36.17 18.18
CA ARG A 733 -10.54 -35.55 17.03
C ARG A 733 -9.90 -34.23 17.46
N ARG A 734 -8.58 -34.08 17.28
CA ARG A 734 -7.92 -32.77 17.38
C ARG A 734 -8.74 -31.79 16.52
N SER A 735 -9.19 -30.69 17.12
CA SER A 735 -9.40 -29.48 16.34
C SER A 735 -8.05 -29.14 15.72
N ASP A 736 -7.97 -28.93 14.41
CA ASP A 736 -6.71 -28.58 13.74
C ASP A 736 -6.28 -27.12 14.06
N LEU A 737 -7.13 -26.35 14.74
CA LEU A 737 -6.89 -24.96 15.11
C LEU A 737 -6.32 -24.84 16.53
N PRO A 738 -5.35 -23.93 16.77
CA PRO A 738 -4.86 -23.59 18.12
C PRO A 738 -5.98 -23.07 19.02
N GLU A 739 -5.89 -23.34 20.33
CA GLU A 739 -6.88 -22.94 21.34
C GLU A 739 -6.15 -22.28 22.53
N PRO A 740 -6.75 -21.30 23.23
CA PRO A 740 -8.03 -20.64 22.95
C PRO A 740 -8.03 -19.93 21.58
N ARG A 741 -9.19 -19.92 20.90
CA ARG A 741 -9.27 -19.52 19.48
C ARG A 741 -9.44 -18.02 19.26
N GLU A 742 -10.37 -17.43 19.98
CA GLU A 742 -10.75 -16.02 19.84
C GLU A 742 -11.12 -15.48 21.23
N ALA A 743 -10.94 -14.18 21.44
CA ALA A 743 -11.44 -13.50 22.62
C ALA A 743 -12.04 -12.15 22.22
N LEU A 744 -12.87 -11.58 23.08
CA LEU A 744 -13.26 -10.18 23.05
C LEU A 744 -13.45 -9.67 24.47
N ILE A 745 -13.39 -8.35 24.63
CA ILE A 745 -13.59 -7.67 25.91
C ILE A 745 -14.78 -6.73 25.75
N THR A 746 -15.84 -6.96 26.53
CA THR A 746 -17.09 -6.19 26.44
C THR A 746 -17.95 -6.39 27.68
N ASP A 747 -18.79 -5.42 28.04
CA ASP A 747 -19.73 -5.54 29.15
C ASP A 747 -20.94 -6.41 28.76
N VAL A 748 -20.90 -7.69 29.13
CA VAL A 748 -22.03 -8.62 28.97
C VAL A 748 -22.84 -8.80 30.25
N THR A 749 -22.48 -8.13 31.34
CA THR A 749 -23.27 -8.13 32.58
C THR A 749 -24.18 -6.91 32.73
N GLY A 750 -23.95 -5.86 31.96
CA GLY A 750 -24.68 -4.59 32.02
C GLY A 750 -24.40 -3.79 33.29
N ASP A 751 -23.28 -4.03 33.96
CA ASP A 751 -22.88 -3.31 35.18
C ASP A 751 -21.89 -2.16 34.92
N GLY A 752 -21.56 -1.92 33.64
CA GLY A 752 -20.64 -0.89 33.18
C GLY A 752 -19.17 -1.31 33.22
N LYS A 753 -18.87 -2.58 33.51
CA LYS A 753 -17.51 -3.13 33.54
C LYS A 753 -17.30 -4.07 32.37
N ASN A 754 -16.11 -4.04 31.77
CA ASN A 754 -15.82 -4.95 30.68
C ASN A 754 -15.52 -6.36 31.20
N ASP A 755 -16.20 -7.35 30.62
CA ASP A 755 -15.97 -8.76 30.86
C ASP A 755 -15.07 -9.35 29.79
N LEU A 756 -14.42 -10.48 30.09
CA LEU A 756 -13.63 -11.21 29.11
C LEU A 756 -14.42 -12.40 28.56
N VAL A 757 -14.65 -12.42 27.25
CA VAL A 757 -15.35 -13.50 26.55
C VAL A 757 -14.34 -14.28 25.70
N VAL A 758 -14.31 -15.60 25.83
CA VAL A 758 -13.32 -16.46 25.20
C VAL A 758 -14.00 -17.62 24.49
N LEU A 759 -13.64 -17.83 23.22
CA LEU A 759 -14.11 -18.93 22.41
C LEU A 759 -13.16 -20.12 22.51
N VAL A 760 -13.66 -21.25 23.01
CA VAL A 760 -12.87 -22.49 23.18
C VAL A 760 -13.69 -23.69 22.73
N HIS A 761 -13.13 -24.50 21.81
CA HIS A 761 -13.75 -25.75 21.33
C HIS A 761 -15.17 -25.59 20.74
N ASP A 762 -16.20 -25.91 21.52
CA ASP A 762 -17.61 -25.82 21.18
C ASP A 762 -18.37 -24.87 22.10
N ARG A 763 -17.65 -23.99 22.82
CA ARG A 763 -18.18 -23.19 23.92
C ARG A 763 -17.70 -21.75 23.90
N ILE A 764 -18.53 -20.89 24.47
CA ILE A 764 -18.17 -19.55 24.89
C ILE A 764 -17.98 -19.58 26.41
N LEU A 765 -16.86 -19.04 26.87
CA LEU A 765 -16.57 -18.80 28.28
C LEU A 765 -16.67 -17.30 28.53
N VAL A 766 -17.50 -16.89 29.48
CA VAL A 766 -17.58 -15.49 29.93
C VAL A 766 -16.94 -15.41 31.30
N TYR A 767 -15.99 -14.51 31.50
CA TYR A 767 -15.37 -14.21 32.78
C TYR A 767 -15.86 -12.83 33.22
N PRO A 768 -16.92 -12.76 34.06
CA PRO A 768 -17.48 -11.48 34.50
C PRO A 768 -16.52 -10.76 35.45
N GLN A 769 -16.34 -9.45 35.26
CA GLN A 769 -15.57 -8.63 36.20
C GLN A 769 -16.33 -8.48 37.54
N GLU A 770 -15.60 -8.41 38.66
CA GLU A 770 -16.16 -8.15 40.01
C GLU A 770 -16.28 -6.67 40.35
#